data_AF-A0A7C2X6F8-F1
#
_entry.id   AF-A0A7C2X6F8-F1
#
_cell.length_a   1.000
_cell.length_b   1.000
_cell.length_c   1.000
_cell.angle_alpha   90.00
_cell.angle_beta   90.00
_cell.angle_gamma   90.00
#
_symmetry.space_group_name_H-M   'P 1'
#
loop_
_entity.id
_entity.type
_entity.pdbx_description
1 polymer ?
#
loop_
_entity_poly.entity_id
_entity_poly.type
_entity_poly.pdbx_seq_one_letter_code
_entity_poly.pdbx_strand_id
1 'polypeptide(L)'
;MEREKQGAAKVAFIRFVLPELFPKRSSGEQSKWTGFPKPGEEIGFASPRVASLVLEGSFEGTQNRFPQRRVAIAVAIGEDEERLPYEDIDLTVRFFLLEREDTWDGEIVTTKGEANLDFRLNLNRHYDDYPSDLQVFRDIMSPHHITVMLLLNLAIFLEAEMGRAKVPESDRLLMETNLLRPAIRHIVALALNEQMTLIGVSAKGVGQSLVEQVFAQKCEELYPEYVPLVAGRQSENDLQRYQRVLLQGGLTRSEKQGIRPKLMSRDDLAKLFDVAASQRDALVERMERMKLLQVKESGTLRGQSEVTFTQHPLERKMREWLKDFGKDVTVKVGGRSKGVKEIDRGELERRARKWGAHKGEIEKALQLAKARGTLDFDERKVREAIAELNPEEIRSEAEHLKRSLEPLARFFPDDIRRYVEQLDAVIAKTYAEDESQWDEARIEVGQVRAGVKGFAFQAAKQRLGQTATQNSNRSQELLKRLPVRELERRIEMALAIAQYLDDMRRQLLKSAQRLADELKRQTDEFKRITQQAERLQTVGELERLLSELAQLAEELEKAQRKSGETEEHVNRVEEDFGHLAKWKEIAERADNLRQRIPDRYADLKQELDEWVNRVIDRFAEDRKEALKEHERFGYELESIQRELAKRSNEERNAFEQLAKAYERLLRGITESHLTPPYDPEDPEGSYERLFQEVLQRLSGFFGKFGDFIQQDQNRLLFLRVIRQMDVNELEKEADAIEKEWECLRREVTYEVVKAVRDGDKRLEEICDGIGRLISRRGKLQQNLSQADKPLPIDNGEEKALLELLRSIGQKQSGSIPFARIWDAAARNRLIPPEKLLSLVERLYRKGWLEIHISEHK
;
A
#
# COMPACT_ATOMS: atom_id res chain seq x y z
N MET A 1 -69.74 65.99 -33.91
CA MET A 1 -68.47 66.38 -34.56
C MET A 1 -67.37 66.70 -33.55
N GLU A 2 -67.43 67.77 -32.75
CA GLU A 2 -66.33 68.16 -31.83
C GLU A 2 -66.11 67.17 -30.67
N ARG A 3 -67.20 66.70 -30.05
CA ARG A 3 -67.16 65.63 -29.04
C ARG A 3 -66.65 64.29 -29.58
N GLU A 4 -66.87 64.01 -30.86
CA GLU A 4 -66.38 62.78 -31.51
C GLU A 4 -64.87 62.87 -31.77
N LYS A 5 -64.37 64.04 -32.19
CA LYS A 5 -62.92 64.30 -32.36
C LYS A 5 -62.16 64.19 -31.04
N GLN A 6 -62.70 64.76 -29.97
CA GLN A 6 -62.09 64.67 -28.64
C GLN A 6 -62.12 63.23 -28.11
N GLY A 7 -63.23 62.51 -28.27
CA GLY A 7 -63.36 61.10 -27.92
C GLY A 7 -62.37 60.20 -28.65
N ALA A 8 -62.17 60.43 -29.96
CA ALA A 8 -61.17 59.75 -30.75
C ALA A 8 -59.75 60.08 -30.25
N ALA A 9 -59.40 61.34 -30.04
CA ALA A 9 -58.07 61.72 -29.55
C ALA A 9 -57.70 61.04 -28.22
N LYS A 10 -58.65 60.90 -27.29
CA LYS A 10 -58.45 60.15 -26.03
C LYS A 10 -58.13 58.67 -26.27
N VAL A 11 -58.90 58.00 -27.14
CA VAL A 11 -58.65 56.60 -27.51
C VAL A 11 -57.27 56.46 -28.20
N ALA A 12 -56.91 57.42 -29.04
CA ALA A 12 -55.65 57.44 -29.77
C ALA A 12 -54.47 57.57 -28.81
N PHE A 13 -54.60 58.43 -27.80
CA PHE A 13 -53.59 58.63 -26.78
C PHE A 13 -53.31 57.32 -26.03
N ILE A 14 -54.35 56.61 -25.59
CA ILE A 14 -54.19 55.33 -24.86
C ILE A 14 -53.58 54.24 -25.75
N ARG A 15 -53.99 54.16 -27.02
CA ARG A 15 -53.54 53.09 -27.92
C ARG A 15 -52.11 53.30 -28.42
N PHE A 16 -51.73 54.55 -28.72
CA PHE A 16 -50.50 54.84 -29.46
C PHE A 16 -49.47 55.62 -28.65
N VAL A 17 -49.90 56.60 -27.86
CA VAL A 17 -48.96 57.46 -27.11
C VAL A 17 -48.56 56.80 -25.80
N LEU A 18 -49.52 56.23 -25.06
CA LEU A 18 -49.27 55.62 -23.77
C LEU A 18 -48.23 54.48 -23.83
N PRO A 19 -48.21 53.60 -24.85
CA PRO A 19 -47.14 52.60 -25.01
C PRO A 19 -45.74 53.16 -25.26
N GLU A 20 -45.63 54.37 -25.83
CA GLU A 20 -44.34 55.05 -26.01
C GLU A 20 -43.88 55.70 -24.69
N LEU A 21 -44.81 56.18 -23.88
CA LEU A 21 -44.52 56.74 -22.56
C LEU A 21 -44.29 55.67 -21.50
N PHE A 22 -44.93 54.51 -21.65
CA PHE A 22 -44.82 53.35 -20.79
C PHE A 22 -44.52 52.13 -21.68
N PRO A 23 -43.24 51.80 -21.92
CA PRO A 23 -42.87 50.71 -22.80
C PRO A 23 -43.59 49.41 -22.43
N LYS A 24 -44.14 48.71 -23.43
CA LYS A 24 -44.79 47.40 -23.22
C LYS A 24 -43.74 46.34 -22.93
N ARG A 25 -43.98 45.50 -21.92
CA ARG A 25 -43.13 44.33 -21.60
C ARG A 25 -43.32 43.24 -22.65
N SER A 26 -42.22 42.79 -23.25
CA SER A 26 -42.20 41.63 -24.15
C SER A 26 -42.04 40.31 -23.38
N SER A 27 -42.36 39.19 -24.03
CA SER A 27 -42.15 37.85 -23.43
C SER A 27 -40.67 37.66 -23.06
N GLY A 28 -40.40 37.36 -21.79
CA GLY A 28 -39.05 37.16 -21.26
C GLY A 28 -38.37 38.41 -20.67
N GLU A 29 -38.89 39.61 -20.92
CA GLU A 29 -38.42 40.84 -20.28
C GLU A 29 -38.96 40.95 -18.84
N GLN A 30 -38.17 41.53 -17.93
CA GLN A 30 -38.54 41.71 -16.51
C GLN A 30 -38.80 43.17 -16.14
N SER A 31 -38.19 44.11 -16.86
CA SER A 31 -38.51 45.54 -16.82
C SER A 31 -39.74 45.83 -17.69
N LYS A 32 -40.20 47.09 -17.73
CA LYS A 32 -41.33 47.58 -18.53
C LYS A 32 -42.71 47.18 -17.98
N TRP A 33 -43.75 47.64 -18.66
CA TRP A 33 -45.12 47.69 -18.16
C TRP A 33 -46.02 46.62 -18.78
N THR A 34 -46.91 46.07 -17.95
CA THR A 34 -47.99 45.13 -18.33
C THR A 34 -49.35 45.74 -18.00
N GLY A 35 -50.44 45.18 -18.54
CA GLY A 35 -51.81 45.70 -18.29
C GLY A 35 -52.39 46.56 -19.43
N PHE A 36 -51.72 46.62 -20.58
CA PHE A 36 -52.27 47.27 -21.78
C PHE A 36 -53.45 46.49 -22.37
N PRO A 37 -54.48 47.17 -22.92
CA PRO A 37 -55.57 46.53 -23.63
C PRO A 37 -55.06 45.69 -24.82
N LYS A 38 -55.63 44.50 -25.02
CA LYS A 38 -55.30 43.67 -26.19
C LYS A 38 -55.93 44.25 -27.47
N PRO A 39 -55.37 43.96 -28.66
CA PRO A 39 -56.00 44.36 -29.92
C PRO A 39 -57.45 43.83 -29.99
N GLY A 40 -58.41 44.73 -30.18
CA GLY A 40 -59.85 44.42 -30.23
C GLY A 40 -60.59 44.43 -28.88
N GLU A 41 -59.87 44.62 -27.76
CA GLU A 41 -60.48 44.77 -26.43
C GLU A 41 -61.00 46.22 -26.24
N GLU A 42 -62.20 46.36 -25.68
CA GLU A 42 -62.76 47.68 -25.36
C GLU A 42 -61.98 48.34 -24.23
N ILE A 43 -61.63 49.63 -24.40
CA ILE A 43 -60.94 50.39 -23.36
C ILE A 43 -61.94 50.66 -22.22
N GLY A 44 -61.56 50.37 -20.98
CA GLY A 44 -62.38 50.68 -19.81
C GLY A 44 -62.60 52.19 -19.66
N PHE A 45 -63.86 52.60 -19.57
CA PHE A 45 -64.25 53.99 -19.31
C PHE A 45 -64.78 54.11 -17.88
N ALA A 46 -64.10 54.90 -17.05
CA ALA A 46 -64.62 55.30 -15.74
C ALA A 46 -65.84 56.22 -15.90
N SER A 47 -65.81 57.06 -16.95
CA SER A 47 -66.92 57.87 -17.43
C SER A 47 -66.78 58.15 -18.93
N PRO A 48 -67.79 58.75 -19.59
CA PRO A 48 -67.64 59.18 -20.99
C PRO A 48 -66.44 60.12 -21.22
N ARG A 49 -65.99 60.83 -20.17
CA ARG A 49 -64.90 61.81 -20.23
C ARG A 49 -63.54 61.23 -19.83
N VAL A 50 -63.50 60.29 -18.89
CA VAL A 50 -62.26 59.69 -18.39
C VAL A 50 -62.12 58.23 -18.80
N ALA A 51 -61.05 57.91 -19.51
CA ALA A 51 -60.64 56.53 -19.77
C ALA A 51 -59.54 56.12 -18.80
N SER A 52 -59.59 54.90 -18.27
CA SER A 52 -58.64 54.47 -17.23
C SER A 52 -58.23 53.02 -17.37
N LEU A 53 -56.99 52.74 -16.96
CA LEU A 53 -56.41 51.39 -16.94
C LEU A 53 -55.34 51.31 -15.86
N VAL A 54 -54.98 50.09 -15.46
CA VAL A 54 -53.91 49.87 -14.47
C VAL A 54 -52.73 49.20 -15.17
N LEU A 55 -51.56 49.82 -15.03
CA LEU A 55 -50.30 49.24 -15.48
C LEU A 55 -49.53 48.68 -14.29
N GLU A 56 -48.85 47.56 -14.49
CA GLU A 56 -47.94 46.97 -13.51
C GLU A 56 -46.56 46.79 -14.12
N GLY A 57 -45.54 47.38 -13.50
CA GLY A 57 -44.17 47.35 -14.00
C GLY A 57 -43.26 48.43 -13.41
N SER A 58 -42.18 48.72 -14.12
CA SER A 58 -41.28 49.83 -13.84
C SER A 58 -40.54 50.21 -15.12
N PHE A 59 -39.97 51.40 -15.15
CA PHE A 59 -39.01 51.76 -16.19
C PHE A 59 -37.68 51.03 -16.00
N GLU A 60 -36.89 50.93 -17.07
CA GLU A 60 -35.61 50.22 -17.06
C GLU A 60 -34.60 50.84 -16.08
N GLY A 61 -34.51 52.17 -16.02
CA GLY A 61 -33.62 52.88 -15.10
C GLY A 61 -34.06 52.76 -13.63
N THR A 62 -35.34 52.50 -13.36
CA THR A 62 -35.90 52.43 -12.01
C THR A 62 -36.19 51.02 -11.51
N GLN A 63 -36.18 50.00 -12.37
CA GLN A 63 -36.53 48.61 -12.04
C GLN A 63 -35.73 48.04 -10.86
N ASN A 64 -34.44 48.37 -10.75
CA ASN A 64 -33.58 47.89 -9.66
C ASN A 64 -33.90 48.52 -8.30
N ARG A 65 -34.65 49.63 -8.27
CA ARG A 65 -35.00 50.37 -7.06
C ARG A 65 -36.48 50.32 -6.74
N PHE A 66 -37.36 50.35 -7.74
CA PHE A 66 -38.82 50.36 -7.62
C PHE A 66 -39.49 49.36 -8.58
N PRO A 67 -39.22 48.05 -8.47
CA PRO A 67 -39.82 47.04 -9.34
C PRO A 67 -41.33 46.90 -9.10
N GLN A 68 -42.06 46.47 -10.14
CA GLN A 68 -43.46 46.01 -10.07
C GLN A 68 -44.44 47.00 -9.42
N ARG A 69 -44.32 48.29 -9.73
CA ARG A 69 -45.27 49.31 -9.29
C ARG A 69 -46.58 49.19 -10.05
N ARG A 70 -47.69 49.26 -9.32
CA ARG A 70 -49.04 49.32 -9.87
C ARG A 70 -49.44 50.79 -10.01
N VAL A 71 -49.57 51.24 -11.25
CA VAL A 71 -49.88 52.63 -11.58
C VAL A 71 -51.25 52.67 -12.26
N ALA A 72 -52.17 53.43 -11.69
CA ALA A 72 -53.43 53.74 -12.35
C ALA A 72 -53.21 54.88 -13.34
N ILE A 73 -53.47 54.62 -14.63
CA ILE A 73 -53.44 55.64 -15.67
C ILE A 73 -54.87 56.14 -15.90
N ALA A 74 -55.06 57.45 -15.88
CA ALA A 74 -56.27 58.11 -16.35
C ALA A 74 -55.95 59.05 -17.51
N VAL A 75 -56.82 59.07 -18.50
CA VAL A 75 -56.77 60.03 -19.61
C VAL A 75 -58.11 60.73 -19.70
N ALA A 76 -58.10 62.03 -19.43
CA ALA A 76 -59.27 62.90 -19.41
C ALA A 76 -59.19 63.93 -20.53
N ILE A 77 -60.35 64.32 -21.06
CA ILE A 77 -60.50 65.49 -21.94
C ILE A 77 -60.98 66.64 -21.06
N GLY A 78 -60.28 67.77 -21.08
CA GLY A 78 -60.55 68.88 -20.15
C GLY A 78 -60.01 68.61 -18.74
N GLU A 79 -60.47 69.39 -17.76
CA GLU A 79 -59.97 69.38 -16.37
C GLU A 79 -60.76 68.43 -15.45
N ASP A 80 -61.24 67.30 -16.00
CA ASP A 80 -62.08 66.36 -15.25
C ASP A 80 -61.24 65.52 -14.28
N GLU A 81 -61.31 65.85 -12.99
CA GLU A 81 -60.54 65.20 -11.91
C GLU A 81 -61.30 64.04 -11.23
N GLU A 82 -62.20 63.37 -11.94
CA GLU A 82 -62.93 62.21 -11.42
C GLU A 82 -62.01 61.20 -10.71
N ARG A 83 -62.43 60.76 -9.53
CA ARG A 83 -61.68 59.76 -8.74
C ARG A 83 -61.76 58.40 -9.40
N LEU A 84 -60.61 57.76 -9.57
CA LEU A 84 -60.53 56.40 -10.07
C LEU A 84 -60.95 55.39 -8.98
N PRO A 85 -61.76 54.36 -9.32
CA PRO A 85 -62.30 53.41 -8.35
C PRO A 85 -61.33 52.26 -8.01
N TYR A 86 -60.02 52.44 -8.17
CA TYR A 86 -59.04 51.36 -7.98
C TYR A 86 -58.54 51.28 -6.54
N GLU A 87 -58.59 50.07 -5.97
CA GLU A 87 -57.92 49.75 -4.72
C GLU A 87 -56.52 49.16 -5.00
N ASP A 88 -55.59 49.33 -4.03
CA ASP A 88 -54.24 48.77 -4.09
C ASP A 88 -53.37 49.28 -5.26
N ILE A 89 -53.33 50.61 -5.42
CA ILE A 89 -52.52 51.33 -6.41
C ILE A 89 -51.39 52.10 -5.72
N ASP A 90 -50.18 52.03 -6.27
CA ASP A 90 -49.01 52.74 -5.73
C ASP A 90 -49.01 54.22 -6.14
N LEU A 91 -49.38 54.51 -7.39
CA LEU A 91 -49.37 55.85 -8.00
C LEU A 91 -50.54 56.01 -8.98
N THR A 92 -51.09 57.22 -9.07
CA THR A 92 -52.05 57.60 -10.10
C THR A 92 -51.39 58.58 -11.07
N VAL A 93 -51.32 58.24 -12.34
CA VAL A 93 -50.82 59.11 -13.40
C VAL A 93 -52.01 59.58 -14.24
N ARG A 94 -52.28 60.87 -14.23
CA ARG A 94 -53.42 61.48 -14.91
C ARG A 94 -52.93 62.34 -16.08
N PHE A 95 -53.41 62.04 -17.27
CA PHE A 95 -53.18 62.84 -18.48
C PHE A 95 -54.44 63.66 -18.76
N PHE A 96 -54.33 64.97 -18.66
CA PHE A 96 -55.39 65.91 -19.04
C PHE A 96 -55.07 66.45 -20.42
N LEU A 97 -55.92 66.11 -21.39
CA LEU A 97 -55.82 66.57 -22.76
C LEU A 97 -56.62 67.87 -22.89
N LEU A 98 -55.92 69.02 -22.95
CA LEU A 98 -56.49 70.36 -22.87
C LEU A 98 -56.33 71.14 -24.17
N GLU A 99 -57.37 71.86 -24.57
CA GLU A 99 -57.30 72.85 -25.64
C GLU A 99 -57.01 74.22 -25.01
N ARG A 100 -55.78 74.69 -25.11
CA ARG A 100 -55.31 75.97 -24.57
C ARG A 100 -54.65 76.80 -25.68
N GLU A 101 -54.25 78.03 -25.35
CA GLU A 101 -53.53 78.89 -26.29
C GLU A 101 -52.18 78.26 -26.71
N ASP A 102 -51.73 78.56 -27.92
CA ASP A 102 -50.55 77.93 -28.53
C ASP A 102 -49.23 78.24 -27.78
N THR A 103 -49.22 79.34 -27.03
CA THR A 103 -48.09 79.82 -26.21
C THR A 103 -47.89 79.01 -24.92
N TRP A 104 -48.85 78.17 -24.54
CA TRP A 104 -48.75 77.34 -23.33
C TRP A 104 -48.18 75.95 -23.67
N ASP A 105 -46.96 75.67 -23.20
CA ASP A 105 -46.24 74.43 -23.51
C ASP A 105 -46.77 73.17 -22.78
N GLY A 106 -47.67 73.36 -21.81
CA GLY A 106 -48.17 72.32 -20.90
C GLY A 106 -47.56 72.39 -19.50
N GLU A 107 -48.10 71.62 -18.56
CA GLU A 107 -47.57 71.56 -17.19
C GLU A 107 -47.60 70.13 -16.61
N ILE A 108 -46.64 69.85 -15.71
CA ILE A 108 -46.61 68.65 -14.88
C ILE A 108 -46.73 69.07 -13.43
N VAL A 109 -47.76 68.58 -12.74
CA VAL A 109 -48.06 68.94 -11.35
C VAL A 109 -47.97 67.71 -10.47
N THR A 110 -47.22 67.85 -9.38
CA THR A 110 -47.12 66.83 -8.33
C THR A 110 -47.24 67.50 -6.96
N THR A 111 -47.92 66.84 -6.03
CA THR A 111 -48.14 67.35 -4.67
C THR A 111 -47.41 66.49 -3.65
N LYS A 112 -46.65 67.14 -2.75
CA LYS A 112 -45.84 66.44 -1.75
C LYS A 112 -46.72 65.56 -0.85
N GLY A 113 -46.34 64.29 -0.69
CA GLY A 113 -47.05 63.27 0.10
C GLY A 113 -48.23 62.60 -0.61
N GLU A 114 -48.70 63.14 -1.72
CA GLU A 114 -49.79 62.54 -2.51
C GLU A 114 -49.25 61.61 -3.59
N ALA A 115 -49.95 60.53 -3.89
CA ALA A 115 -49.55 59.55 -4.90
C ALA A 115 -49.98 59.92 -6.34
N ASN A 116 -50.19 61.21 -6.63
CA ASN A 116 -50.72 61.68 -7.91
C ASN A 116 -49.64 62.36 -8.76
N LEU A 117 -49.67 62.08 -10.06
CA LEU A 117 -48.81 62.64 -11.09
C LEU A 117 -49.69 63.19 -12.22
N ASP A 118 -49.80 64.51 -12.32
CA ASP A 118 -50.70 65.14 -13.29
C ASP A 118 -49.94 65.72 -14.46
N PHE A 119 -50.21 65.20 -15.65
CA PHE A 119 -49.67 65.66 -16.91
C PHE A 119 -50.77 66.41 -17.67
N ARG A 120 -50.66 67.73 -17.75
CA ARG A 120 -51.63 68.58 -18.45
C ARG A 120 -51.03 69.00 -19.79
N LEU A 121 -51.54 68.37 -20.84
CA LEU A 121 -50.98 68.42 -22.19
C LEU A 121 -51.80 69.35 -23.07
N ASN A 122 -51.14 70.23 -23.82
CA ASN A 122 -51.79 71.13 -24.76
C ASN A 122 -52.00 70.45 -26.13
N LEU A 123 -53.25 70.30 -26.53
CA LEU A 123 -53.65 69.67 -27.78
C LEU A 123 -53.48 70.57 -29.02
N ASN A 124 -53.34 71.89 -28.84
CA ASN A 124 -53.20 72.87 -29.92
C ASN A 124 -51.73 73.11 -30.32
N ARG A 125 -50.78 72.50 -29.61
CA ARG A 125 -49.35 72.56 -29.93
C ARG A 125 -49.08 72.09 -31.34
N HIS A 126 -48.34 72.90 -32.08
CA HIS A 126 -47.98 72.70 -33.46
C HIS A 126 -46.52 73.10 -33.69
N TYR A 127 -46.02 72.91 -34.91
CA TYR A 127 -44.71 73.38 -35.32
C TYR A 127 -44.80 74.69 -36.10
N ASP A 128 -43.80 75.55 -35.94
CA ASP A 128 -43.64 76.74 -36.79
C ASP A 128 -43.27 76.36 -38.24
N ASP A 129 -42.57 75.23 -38.44
CA ASP A 129 -42.18 74.70 -39.75
C ASP A 129 -42.31 73.15 -39.81
N TYR A 130 -42.40 72.59 -41.01
CA TYR A 130 -42.60 71.16 -41.25
C TYR A 130 -41.38 70.31 -40.85
N PRO A 131 -41.53 69.32 -39.94
CA PRO A 131 -40.51 68.31 -39.73
C PRO A 131 -40.23 67.50 -41.01
N SER A 132 -38.99 67.00 -41.15
CA SER A 132 -38.56 66.19 -42.31
C SER A 132 -39.50 65.03 -42.62
N ASP A 133 -40.00 64.37 -41.58
CA ASP A 133 -40.80 63.15 -41.68
C ASP A 133 -42.30 63.45 -41.95
N LEU A 134 -42.71 64.72 -41.88
CA LEU A 134 -44.09 65.18 -42.14
C LEU A 134 -44.21 66.06 -43.39
N GLN A 135 -43.17 66.12 -44.23
CA GLN A 135 -43.17 66.93 -45.46
C GLN A 135 -44.31 66.58 -46.43
N VAL A 136 -44.83 65.35 -46.37
CA VAL A 136 -45.99 64.93 -47.18
C VAL A 136 -47.25 65.80 -46.96
N PHE A 137 -47.36 66.44 -45.79
CA PHE A 137 -48.47 67.33 -45.47
C PHE A 137 -48.28 68.77 -45.93
N ARG A 138 -47.08 69.14 -46.42
CA ARG A 138 -46.74 70.52 -46.83
C ARG A 138 -47.64 71.05 -47.95
N ASP A 139 -48.02 70.19 -48.88
CA ASP A 139 -48.89 70.55 -50.01
C ASP A 139 -50.39 70.50 -49.65
N ILE A 140 -50.73 70.05 -48.44
CA ILE A 140 -52.10 69.77 -47.98
C ILE A 140 -52.58 70.81 -46.96
N MET A 141 -51.71 71.26 -46.03
CA MET A 141 -52.07 72.21 -45.00
C MET A 141 -50.88 73.09 -44.55
N SER A 142 -51.12 74.02 -43.61
CA SER A 142 -50.08 74.82 -42.95
C SER A 142 -49.48 74.02 -41.78
N PRO A 143 -48.19 74.18 -41.43
CA PRO A 143 -47.61 73.48 -40.28
C PRO A 143 -48.30 73.89 -38.96
N HIS A 144 -48.87 75.11 -38.90
CA HIS A 144 -49.64 75.58 -37.75
C HIS A 144 -50.96 74.84 -37.55
N HIS A 145 -51.48 74.19 -38.59
CA HIS A 145 -52.68 73.37 -38.49
C HIS A 145 -52.35 71.92 -38.07
N ILE A 146 -51.07 71.53 -37.99
CA ILE A 146 -50.65 70.21 -37.53
C ILE A 146 -50.51 70.21 -36.03
N THR A 147 -51.66 70.17 -35.37
CA THR A 147 -51.74 70.14 -33.92
C THR A 147 -51.63 68.71 -33.37
N VAL A 148 -51.30 68.57 -32.09
CA VAL A 148 -51.36 67.29 -31.37
C VAL A 148 -52.74 66.63 -31.52
N MET A 149 -53.83 67.41 -31.43
CA MET A 149 -55.20 66.94 -31.67
C MET A 149 -55.36 66.30 -33.05
N LEU A 150 -54.87 66.97 -34.10
CA LEU A 150 -54.97 66.46 -35.46
C LEU A 150 -54.18 65.16 -35.61
N LEU A 151 -52.93 65.12 -35.12
CA LEU A 151 -52.08 63.95 -35.23
C LEU A 151 -52.68 62.74 -34.49
N LEU A 152 -53.29 62.95 -33.32
CA LEU A 152 -54.00 61.90 -32.58
C LEU A 152 -55.19 61.33 -33.38
N ASN A 153 -56.00 62.21 -33.97
CA ASN A 153 -57.12 61.80 -34.83
C ASN A 153 -56.63 61.09 -36.10
N LEU A 154 -55.53 61.56 -36.69
CA LEU A 154 -54.88 60.94 -37.84
C LEU A 154 -54.38 59.53 -37.50
N ALA A 155 -53.78 59.33 -36.32
CA ALA A 155 -53.30 58.01 -35.90
C ALA A 155 -54.43 56.97 -35.82
N ILE A 156 -55.59 57.34 -35.24
CA ILE A 156 -56.79 56.47 -35.25
C ILE A 156 -57.31 56.24 -36.66
N PHE A 157 -57.37 57.29 -37.48
CA PHE A 157 -57.85 57.16 -38.84
C PHE A 157 -56.97 56.18 -39.63
N LEU A 158 -55.65 56.30 -39.51
CA LEU A 158 -54.69 55.39 -40.14
C LEU A 158 -54.85 53.95 -39.64
N GLU A 159 -55.04 53.73 -38.33
CA GLU A 159 -55.32 52.39 -37.79
C GLU A 159 -56.61 51.80 -38.39
N ALA A 160 -57.68 52.59 -38.46
CA ALA A 160 -58.96 52.14 -39.02
C ALA A 160 -58.86 51.82 -40.52
N GLU A 161 -58.12 52.61 -41.30
CA GLU A 161 -57.88 52.36 -42.73
C GLU A 161 -57.02 51.10 -42.94
N MET A 162 -55.95 50.93 -42.17
CA MET A 162 -55.11 49.72 -42.24
C MET A 162 -55.88 48.45 -41.87
N GLY A 163 -56.85 48.55 -40.95
CA GLY A 163 -57.73 47.45 -40.54
C GLY A 163 -58.75 46.99 -41.60
N ARG A 164 -58.92 47.72 -42.72
CA ARG A 164 -59.85 47.33 -43.79
C ARG A 164 -59.31 46.14 -44.57
N ALA A 165 -60.19 45.18 -44.87
CA ALA A 165 -59.84 43.95 -45.60
C ALA A 165 -59.25 44.17 -47.01
N LYS A 166 -59.41 45.37 -47.58
CA LYS A 166 -59.00 45.72 -48.96
C LYS A 166 -57.58 46.31 -49.09
N VAL A 167 -56.86 46.54 -47.99
CA VAL A 167 -55.50 47.13 -48.03
C VAL A 167 -54.44 46.01 -48.09
N PRO A 168 -53.57 45.97 -49.12
CA PRO A 168 -52.46 45.01 -49.20
C PRO A 168 -51.48 45.12 -48.03
N GLU A 169 -50.82 44.03 -47.67
CA GLU A 169 -49.89 43.98 -46.54
C GLU A 169 -48.65 44.90 -46.71
N SER A 170 -48.16 45.05 -47.95
CA SER A 170 -47.08 45.99 -48.28
C SER A 170 -47.47 47.44 -48.01
N ASP A 171 -48.71 47.81 -48.34
CA ASP A 171 -49.22 49.17 -48.18
C ASP A 171 -49.52 49.45 -46.70
N ARG A 172 -50.02 48.45 -45.96
CA ARG A 172 -50.16 48.52 -44.49
C ARG A 172 -48.82 48.78 -43.83
N LEU A 173 -47.77 48.05 -44.21
CA LEU A 173 -46.43 48.24 -43.66
C LEU A 173 -45.86 49.63 -43.98
N LEU A 174 -46.10 50.13 -45.19
CA LEU A 174 -45.70 51.50 -45.59
C LEU A 174 -46.47 52.57 -44.82
N MET A 175 -47.79 52.42 -44.64
CA MET A 175 -48.60 53.34 -43.84
C MET A 175 -48.18 53.33 -42.37
N GLU A 176 -47.90 52.17 -41.79
CA GLU A 176 -47.41 52.06 -40.42
C GLU A 176 -46.05 52.74 -40.26
N THR A 177 -45.11 52.44 -41.16
CA THR A 177 -43.71 52.88 -41.06
C THR A 177 -43.53 54.36 -41.38
N ASN A 178 -44.20 54.86 -42.42
CA ASN A 178 -43.97 56.20 -42.97
C ASN A 178 -44.97 57.25 -42.48
N LEU A 179 -46.12 56.86 -41.92
CA LEU A 179 -47.15 57.81 -41.47
C LEU A 179 -47.50 57.63 -39.99
N LEU A 180 -47.88 56.42 -39.56
CA LEU A 180 -48.33 56.20 -38.19
C LEU A 180 -47.19 56.38 -37.17
N ARG A 181 -46.05 55.70 -37.35
CA ARG A 181 -44.91 55.82 -36.42
C ARG A 181 -44.34 57.25 -36.33
N PRO A 182 -44.13 57.98 -37.45
CA PRO A 182 -43.77 59.39 -37.40
C PRO A 182 -44.82 60.25 -36.68
N ALA A 183 -46.12 60.06 -36.94
CA ALA A 183 -47.17 60.81 -36.27
C ALA A 183 -47.13 60.61 -34.75
N ILE A 184 -46.96 59.37 -34.27
CA ILE A 184 -46.82 59.06 -32.84
C ILE A 184 -45.61 59.76 -32.23
N ARG A 185 -44.45 59.71 -32.90
CA ARG A 185 -43.22 60.38 -32.45
C ARG A 185 -43.42 61.89 -32.30
N HIS A 186 -44.10 62.51 -33.26
CA HIS A 186 -44.38 63.94 -33.24
C HIS A 186 -45.44 64.33 -32.21
N ILE A 187 -46.44 63.48 -31.96
CA ILE A 187 -47.38 63.67 -30.83
C ILE A 187 -46.62 63.74 -29.51
N VAL A 188 -45.73 62.78 -29.26
CA VAL A 188 -44.92 62.76 -28.03
C VAL A 188 -44.02 64.00 -27.94
N ALA A 189 -43.33 64.36 -29.03
CA ALA A 189 -42.41 65.50 -29.04
C ALA A 189 -43.10 66.85 -28.81
N LEU A 190 -44.30 67.06 -29.36
CA LEU A 190 -45.07 68.29 -29.19
C LEU A 190 -45.74 68.37 -27.81
N ALA A 191 -46.36 67.27 -27.38
CA ALA A 191 -47.15 67.22 -26.15
C ALA A 191 -46.28 67.14 -24.88
N LEU A 192 -45.12 66.47 -24.93
CA LEU A 192 -44.22 66.23 -23.79
C LEU A 192 -42.82 66.76 -24.11
N ASN A 193 -42.72 68.09 -24.20
CA ASN A 193 -41.51 68.82 -24.58
C ASN A 193 -40.70 69.29 -23.36
N GLU A 194 -39.51 69.84 -23.58
CA GLU A 194 -38.61 70.29 -22.50
C GLU A 194 -39.04 71.63 -21.86
N GLN A 195 -39.92 72.39 -22.53
CA GLN A 195 -40.39 73.71 -22.10
C GLN A 195 -41.61 73.65 -21.15
N MET A 196 -42.13 72.46 -20.88
CA MET A 196 -43.26 72.29 -19.95
C MET A 196 -42.94 72.85 -18.56
N THR A 197 -43.94 73.45 -17.92
CA THR A 197 -43.81 73.95 -16.56
C THR A 197 -43.85 72.79 -15.56
N LEU A 198 -42.84 72.66 -14.69
CA LEU A 198 -42.76 71.61 -13.68
C LEU A 198 -43.08 72.17 -12.29
N ILE A 199 -44.11 71.63 -11.63
CA ILE A 199 -44.58 72.05 -10.30
C ILE A 199 -44.45 70.88 -9.32
N GLY A 200 -43.65 71.05 -8.27
CA GLY A 200 -43.41 70.04 -7.24
C GLY A 200 -42.43 68.92 -7.62
N VAL A 201 -41.90 68.94 -8.86
CA VAL A 201 -40.97 67.94 -9.41
C VAL A 201 -39.85 68.62 -10.20
N SER A 202 -38.71 67.95 -10.36
CA SER A 202 -37.58 68.40 -11.17
C SER A 202 -37.13 67.30 -12.11
N ALA A 203 -37.43 67.44 -13.39
CA ALA A 203 -37.09 66.46 -14.43
C ALA A 203 -36.57 67.17 -15.69
N LYS A 204 -35.83 66.45 -16.53
CA LYS A 204 -35.28 66.95 -17.81
C LYS A 204 -35.53 65.96 -18.94
N GLY A 205 -35.66 66.47 -20.15
CA GLY A 205 -35.84 65.67 -21.37
C GLY A 205 -37.29 65.66 -21.86
N VAL A 206 -37.56 64.80 -22.84
CA VAL A 206 -38.84 64.74 -23.57
C VAL A 206 -39.47 63.35 -23.48
N GLY A 207 -40.79 63.28 -23.69
CA GLY A 207 -41.52 62.02 -23.81
C GLY A 207 -41.29 61.05 -22.65
N GLN A 208 -40.90 59.81 -22.96
CA GLN A 208 -40.69 58.74 -21.97
C GLN A 208 -39.67 59.13 -20.88
N SER A 209 -38.56 59.79 -21.25
CA SER A 209 -37.50 60.15 -20.29
C SER A 209 -38.00 61.12 -19.22
N LEU A 210 -38.87 62.05 -19.62
CA LEU A 210 -39.52 62.98 -18.70
C LEU A 210 -40.45 62.25 -17.73
N VAL A 211 -41.29 61.35 -18.25
CA VAL A 211 -42.23 60.54 -17.44
C VAL A 211 -41.47 59.63 -16.46
N GLU A 212 -40.38 58.99 -16.90
CA GLU A 212 -39.54 58.11 -16.08
C GLU A 212 -38.90 58.87 -14.91
N GLN A 213 -38.36 60.07 -15.15
CA GLN A 213 -37.74 60.88 -14.09
C GLN A 213 -38.76 61.40 -13.08
N VAL A 214 -39.92 61.87 -13.55
CA VAL A 214 -41.04 62.29 -12.66
C VAL A 214 -41.51 61.11 -11.81
N PHE A 215 -41.67 59.93 -12.41
CA PHE A 215 -42.01 58.70 -11.70
C PHE A 215 -40.95 58.31 -10.66
N ALA A 216 -39.66 58.35 -11.03
CA ALA A 216 -38.56 57.99 -10.14
C ALA A 216 -38.52 58.89 -8.90
N GLN A 217 -38.54 60.21 -9.11
CA GLN A 217 -38.52 61.19 -8.02
C GLN A 217 -39.74 61.01 -7.10
N LYS A 218 -40.91 60.70 -7.67
CA LYS A 218 -42.11 60.49 -6.87
C LYS A 218 -42.07 59.20 -6.05
N CYS A 219 -41.52 58.13 -6.61
CA CYS A 219 -41.30 56.89 -5.86
C CYS A 219 -40.30 57.07 -4.72
N GLU A 220 -39.23 57.85 -4.91
CA GLU A 220 -38.26 58.16 -3.86
C GLU A 220 -38.87 58.97 -2.72
N GLU A 221 -39.77 59.91 -3.05
CA GLU A 221 -40.50 60.71 -2.07
C GLU A 221 -41.48 59.85 -1.23
N LEU A 222 -42.26 58.98 -1.88
CA LEU A 222 -43.26 58.15 -1.22
C LEU A 222 -42.64 56.98 -0.45
N TYR A 223 -41.52 56.43 -0.94
CA TYR A 223 -40.91 55.20 -0.44
C TYR A 223 -39.40 55.36 -0.15
N PRO A 224 -38.99 56.29 0.74
CA PRO A 224 -37.58 56.62 0.96
C PRO A 224 -36.78 55.46 1.58
N GLU A 225 -37.40 54.70 2.48
CA GLU A 225 -36.76 53.57 3.17
C GLU A 225 -36.84 52.25 2.42
N TYR A 226 -37.61 52.21 1.32
CA TYR A 226 -37.85 50.98 0.57
C TYR A 226 -36.54 50.41 0.00
N VAL A 227 -36.39 49.10 0.05
CA VAL A 227 -35.28 48.37 -0.59
C VAL A 227 -35.89 47.10 -1.17
N PRO A 228 -35.68 46.82 -2.47
CA PRO A 228 -36.27 45.64 -3.09
C PRO A 228 -35.55 44.37 -2.62
N LEU A 229 -36.34 43.39 -2.17
CA LEU A 229 -35.93 42.00 -1.98
C LEU A 229 -35.94 41.23 -3.30
N VAL A 230 -36.79 41.63 -4.25
CA VAL A 230 -36.90 40.97 -5.56
C VAL A 230 -36.94 42.03 -6.66
N ALA A 231 -35.79 42.27 -7.30
CA ALA A 231 -35.68 43.16 -8.46
C ALA A 231 -35.78 42.41 -9.80
N GLY A 232 -35.43 41.12 -9.80
CA GLY A 232 -35.51 40.22 -10.96
C GLY A 232 -35.13 38.76 -10.62
N ARG A 233 -35.00 37.90 -11.65
CA ARG A 233 -34.70 36.46 -11.49
C ARG A 233 -33.39 36.21 -10.74
N GLN A 234 -32.36 37.02 -10.96
CA GLN A 234 -31.07 36.83 -10.30
C GLN A 234 -31.16 37.10 -8.79
N SER A 235 -31.83 38.18 -8.38
CA SER A 235 -32.06 38.46 -6.96
C SER A 235 -32.94 37.41 -6.30
N GLU A 236 -33.89 36.81 -7.05
CA GLU A 236 -34.73 35.72 -6.53
C GLU A 236 -33.91 34.44 -6.30
N ASN A 237 -33.03 34.06 -7.23
CA ASN A 237 -32.11 32.94 -7.05
C ASN A 237 -31.14 33.17 -5.88
N ASP A 238 -30.60 34.37 -5.78
CA ASP A 238 -29.72 34.77 -4.68
C ASP A 238 -30.47 34.69 -3.33
N LEU A 239 -31.70 35.19 -3.27
CA LEU A 239 -32.56 35.08 -2.09
C LEU A 239 -32.87 33.63 -1.69
N GLN A 240 -33.13 32.75 -2.66
CA GLN A 240 -33.31 31.30 -2.40
C GLN A 240 -32.03 30.66 -1.84
N ARG A 241 -30.84 31.03 -2.34
CA ARG A 241 -29.56 30.59 -1.77
C ARG A 241 -29.41 31.07 -0.33
N TYR A 242 -29.71 32.34 -0.08
CA TYR A 242 -29.67 32.91 1.27
C TYR A 242 -30.61 32.19 2.24
N GLN A 243 -31.84 31.92 1.83
CA GLN A 243 -32.81 31.15 2.62
C GLN A 243 -32.28 29.74 2.93
N ARG A 244 -31.68 29.04 1.95
CA ARG A 244 -31.05 27.73 2.19
C ARG A 244 -29.94 27.80 3.22
N VAL A 245 -29.07 28.82 3.16
CA VAL A 245 -27.99 29.02 4.14
C VAL A 245 -28.54 29.18 5.56
N LEU A 246 -29.61 29.96 5.73
CA LEU A 246 -30.24 30.11 7.04
C LEU A 246 -30.84 28.79 7.58
N LEU A 247 -31.22 27.85 6.71
CA LEU A 247 -31.89 26.60 7.07
C LEU A 247 -30.92 25.40 7.22
N GLN A 248 -29.84 25.32 6.44
CA GLN A 248 -28.99 24.13 6.30
C GLN A 248 -28.03 23.83 7.49
N GLY A 249 -28.19 24.55 8.61
CA GLY A 249 -27.35 24.37 9.81
C GLY A 249 -25.96 25.02 9.68
N GLY A 250 -25.28 25.18 10.82
CA GLY A 250 -23.94 25.78 10.89
C GLY A 250 -23.90 27.29 11.17
N LEU A 251 -25.05 27.97 11.25
CA LEU A 251 -25.18 29.30 11.85
C LEU A 251 -25.95 29.17 13.17
N THR A 252 -25.44 29.79 14.24
CA THR A 252 -26.19 30.04 15.48
C THR A 252 -27.37 30.96 15.21
N ARG A 253 -28.39 30.95 16.07
CA ARG A 253 -29.53 31.88 16.02
C ARG A 253 -29.04 33.33 16.06
N SER A 254 -28.07 33.64 16.91
CA SER A 254 -27.46 34.97 17.01
C SER A 254 -26.76 35.41 15.72
N GLU A 255 -26.12 34.49 14.99
CA GLU A 255 -25.55 34.75 13.66
C GLU A 255 -26.63 34.90 12.59
N LYS A 256 -27.65 34.02 12.57
CA LYS A 256 -28.79 34.12 11.63
C LYS A 256 -29.56 35.43 11.80
N GLN A 257 -29.65 35.94 13.03
CA GLN A 257 -30.35 37.19 13.34
C GLN A 257 -29.49 38.44 13.06
N GLY A 258 -28.21 38.27 12.71
CA GLY A 258 -27.28 39.36 12.46
C GLY A 258 -26.83 40.10 13.72
N ILE A 259 -26.96 39.47 14.91
CA ILE A 259 -26.50 40.03 16.19
C ILE A 259 -24.99 39.81 16.32
N ARG A 260 -24.50 38.63 15.95
CA ARG A 260 -23.07 38.29 15.93
C ARG A 260 -22.59 38.07 14.49
N PRO A 261 -21.44 38.63 14.08
CA PRO A 261 -20.82 38.27 12.82
C PRO A 261 -20.23 36.87 12.91
N LYS A 262 -20.22 36.16 11.78
CA LYS A 262 -19.51 34.88 11.66
C LYS A 262 -18.17 35.09 10.98
N LEU A 263 -17.11 34.59 11.61
CA LEU A 263 -15.77 34.57 11.04
C LEU A 263 -15.65 33.39 10.07
N MET A 264 -15.26 33.65 8.83
CA MET A 264 -15.03 32.60 7.84
C MET A 264 -14.00 33.03 6.80
N SER A 265 -13.34 32.05 6.17
CA SER A 265 -12.47 32.32 5.04
C SER A 265 -13.29 32.67 3.79
N ARG A 266 -12.60 33.26 2.82
CA ARG A 266 -13.14 33.56 1.49
C ARG A 266 -13.69 32.33 0.75
N ASP A 267 -13.07 31.16 0.95
CA ASP A 267 -13.48 29.91 0.31
C ASP A 267 -14.66 29.26 1.04
N ASP A 268 -14.70 29.36 2.37
CA ASP A 268 -15.82 28.86 3.17
C ASP A 268 -17.10 29.65 2.88
N LEU A 269 -16.99 30.96 2.64
CA LEU A 269 -18.12 31.79 2.22
C LEU A 269 -18.69 31.34 0.87
N ALA A 270 -17.82 31.01 -0.11
CA ALA A 270 -18.25 30.52 -1.41
C ALA A 270 -18.94 29.14 -1.30
N LYS A 271 -18.38 28.23 -0.49
CA LYS A 271 -18.98 26.92 -0.20
C LYS A 271 -20.33 27.04 0.50
N LEU A 272 -20.45 27.97 1.45
CA LEU A 272 -21.69 28.19 2.21
C LEU A 272 -22.86 28.51 1.28
N PHE A 273 -22.64 29.37 0.29
CA PHE A 273 -23.67 29.75 -0.68
C PHE A 273 -23.75 28.84 -1.92
N ASP A 274 -22.98 27.75 -1.97
CA ASP A 274 -22.93 26.81 -3.08
C ASP A 274 -22.61 27.51 -4.42
N VAL A 275 -21.56 28.33 -4.40
CA VAL A 275 -21.07 29.07 -5.59
C VAL A 275 -19.58 28.86 -5.84
N ALA A 276 -19.19 28.97 -7.11
CA ALA A 276 -17.78 28.99 -7.47
C ALA A 276 -17.07 30.21 -6.86
N ALA A 277 -15.81 30.05 -6.45
CA ALA A 277 -15.01 31.12 -5.85
C ALA A 277 -14.92 32.38 -6.73
N SER A 278 -14.93 32.22 -8.06
CA SER A 278 -14.92 33.32 -9.04
C SER A 278 -16.21 34.15 -9.05
N GLN A 279 -17.34 33.61 -8.59
CA GLN A 279 -18.63 34.29 -8.55
C GLN A 279 -18.94 34.91 -7.19
N ARG A 280 -18.08 34.68 -6.18
CA ARG A 280 -18.30 35.13 -4.79
C ARG A 280 -18.47 36.64 -4.71
N ASP A 281 -17.56 37.43 -5.26
CA ASP A 281 -17.57 38.89 -5.07
C ASP A 281 -18.81 39.52 -5.70
N ALA A 282 -19.20 39.05 -6.89
CA ALA A 282 -20.43 39.48 -7.53
C ALA A 282 -21.69 39.07 -6.73
N LEU A 283 -21.68 37.89 -6.08
CA LEU A 283 -22.76 37.47 -5.17
C LEU A 283 -22.82 38.37 -3.93
N VAL A 284 -21.69 38.61 -3.27
CA VAL A 284 -21.59 39.46 -2.07
C VAL A 284 -22.10 40.85 -2.38
N GLU A 285 -21.65 41.47 -3.47
CA GLU A 285 -22.08 42.81 -3.88
C GLU A 285 -23.61 42.89 -4.10
N ARG A 286 -24.21 41.86 -4.70
CA ARG A 286 -25.67 41.80 -4.89
C ARG A 286 -26.41 41.62 -3.56
N MET A 287 -25.92 40.76 -2.67
CA MET A 287 -26.51 40.54 -1.34
C MET A 287 -26.39 41.77 -0.43
N GLU A 288 -25.29 42.52 -0.55
CA GLU A 288 -25.09 43.80 0.14
C GLU A 288 -26.03 44.88 -0.40
N ARG A 289 -26.23 44.95 -1.73
CA ARG A 289 -27.25 45.82 -2.36
C ARG A 289 -28.66 45.49 -1.88
N MET A 290 -28.98 44.21 -1.71
CA MET A 290 -30.24 43.75 -1.11
C MET A 290 -30.30 43.95 0.41
N LYS A 291 -29.23 44.42 1.06
CA LYS A 291 -29.11 44.57 2.52
C LYS A 291 -29.40 43.27 3.30
N LEU A 292 -28.94 42.13 2.78
CA LEU A 292 -29.03 40.81 3.43
C LEU A 292 -27.70 40.31 3.99
N LEU A 293 -26.59 40.87 3.50
CA LEU A 293 -25.24 40.51 3.92
C LEU A 293 -24.43 41.78 4.15
N GLN A 294 -23.41 41.69 5.00
CA GLN A 294 -22.33 42.67 5.12
C GLN A 294 -21.03 41.90 5.35
N VAL A 295 -20.02 42.15 4.53
CA VAL A 295 -18.71 41.49 4.64
C VAL A 295 -17.63 42.52 4.94
N LYS A 296 -16.87 42.29 6.02
CA LYS A 296 -15.70 43.11 6.38
C LYS A 296 -14.47 42.23 6.51
N GLU A 297 -13.29 42.74 6.15
CA GLU A 297 -12.04 42.03 6.48
C GLU A 297 -11.83 42.03 8.00
N SER A 298 -11.47 40.87 8.55
CA SER A 298 -11.21 40.77 9.99
C SER A 298 -9.90 41.49 10.32
N GLY A 299 -9.94 42.42 11.28
CA GLY A 299 -8.75 43.12 11.77
C GLY A 299 -7.88 42.26 12.70
N THR A 300 -8.43 41.16 13.22
CA THR A 300 -7.77 40.29 14.22
C THR A 300 -7.21 38.99 13.64
N LEU A 301 -7.80 38.45 12.57
CA LEU A 301 -7.38 37.18 11.97
C LEU A 301 -7.11 37.35 10.46
N ARG A 302 -5.82 37.35 10.11
CA ARG A 302 -5.35 37.53 8.73
C ARG A 302 -5.91 36.45 7.80
N GLY A 303 -6.60 36.85 6.73
CA GLY A 303 -7.20 35.92 5.76
C GLY A 303 -8.63 35.47 6.07
N GLN A 304 -9.25 35.95 7.16
CA GLN A 304 -10.65 35.75 7.47
C GLN A 304 -11.48 37.03 7.27
N SER A 305 -12.76 36.85 7.00
CA SER A 305 -13.74 37.93 6.88
C SER A 305 -14.83 37.78 7.93
N GLU A 306 -15.26 38.90 8.51
CA GLU A 306 -16.44 39.02 9.36
C GLU A 306 -17.67 39.15 8.46
N VAL A 307 -18.49 38.11 8.44
CA VAL A 307 -19.69 38.03 7.63
C VAL A 307 -20.91 38.20 8.53
N THR A 308 -21.64 39.28 8.35
CA THR A 308 -22.87 39.58 9.11
C THR A 308 -24.09 39.32 8.23
N PHE A 309 -24.96 38.40 8.66
CA PHE A 309 -26.24 38.11 8.02
C PHE A 309 -27.27 39.16 8.43
N THR A 310 -27.29 40.29 7.72
CA THR A 310 -28.11 41.45 8.08
C THR A 310 -29.58 41.19 7.81
N GLN A 311 -30.43 41.74 8.68
CA GLN A 311 -31.87 41.67 8.53
C GLN A 311 -32.37 42.76 7.56
N HIS A 312 -33.21 42.35 6.61
CA HIS A 312 -33.77 43.26 5.61
C HIS A 312 -34.59 44.39 6.27
N PRO A 313 -34.59 45.63 5.73
CA PRO A 313 -35.42 46.72 6.25
C PRO A 313 -36.90 46.36 6.44
N LEU A 314 -37.50 45.61 5.49
CA LEU A 314 -38.88 45.15 5.59
C LEU A 314 -39.09 44.18 6.78
N GLU A 315 -38.18 43.23 6.99
CA GLU A 315 -38.24 42.32 8.15
C GLU A 315 -38.16 43.11 9.47
N ARG A 316 -37.32 44.16 9.53
CA ARG A 316 -37.22 45.04 10.70
C ARG A 316 -38.53 45.80 10.95
N LYS A 317 -39.12 46.40 9.92
CA LYS A 317 -40.41 47.09 10.00
C LYS A 317 -41.55 46.16 10.40
N MET A 318 -41.58 44.93 9.90
CA MET A 318 -42.56 43.92 10.32
C MET A 318 -42.48 43.63 11.82
N ARG A 319 -41.26 43.52 12.39
CA ARG A 319 -41.09 43.37 13.84
C ARG A 319 -41.49 44.61 14.63
N GLU A 320 -41.16 45.81 14.13
CA GLU A 320 -41.60 47.07 14.73
C GLU A 320 -43.14 47.14 14.76
N TRP A 321 -43.81 46.82 13.66
CA TRP A 321 -45.28 46.79 13.63
C TRP A 321 -45.88 45.73 14.54
N LEU A 322 -45.25 44.55 14.64
CA LEU A 322 -45.69 43.52 15.57
C LEU A 322 -45.54 43.98 17.03
N LYS A 323 -44.47 44.70 17.36
CA LYS A 323 -44.24 45.25 18.69
C LYS A 323 -45.24 46.35 19.04
N ASP A 324 -45.47 47.27 18.10
CA ASP A 324 -46.28 48.48 18.32
C ASP A 324 -47.78 48.20 18.25
N PHE A 325 -48.21 47.25 17.40
CA PHE A 325 -49.64 46.99 17.10
C PHE A 325 -50.08 45.56 17.42
N GLY A 326 -49.17 44.68 17.82
CA GLY A 326 -49.50 43.30 18.19
C GLY A 326 -50.17 43.20 19.56
N LYS A 327 -51.07 42.22 19.69
CA LYS A 327 -51.72 41.85 20.94
C LYS A 327 -50.85 40.86 21.70
N ASP A 328 -50.82 40.94 23.02
CA ASP A 328 -50.14 39.96 23.86
C ASP A 328 -50.96 38.66 23.90
N VAL A 329 -50.32 37.54 23.54
CA VAL A 329 -50.90 36.20 23.54
C VAL A 329 -49.96 35.27 24.28
N THR A 330 -50.50 34.38 25.11
CA THR A 330 -49.70 33.35 25.78
C THR A 330 -49.68 32.07 24.96
N VAL A 331 -48.49 31.58 24.63
CA VAL A 331 -48.28 30.33 23.90
C VAL A 331 -47.56 29.33 24.79
N LYS A 332 -47.99 28.07 24.77
CA LYS A 332 -47.32 26.97 25.46
C LYS A 332 -46.26 26.35 24.55
N VAL A 333 -45.01 26.33 25.00
CA VAL A 333 -43.87 25.74 24.29
C VAL A 333 -43.02 24.98 25.30
N GLY A 334 -42.74 23.70 25.04
CA GLY A 334 -41.96 22.85 25.96
C GLY A 334 -42.51 22.80 27.39
N GLY A 335 -43.83 22.85 27.57
CA GLY A 335 -44.48 22.86 28.89
C GLY A 335 -44.46 24.20 29.64
N ARG A 336 -43.77 25.23 29.13
CA ARG A 336 -43.73 26.58 29.70
C ARG A 336 -44.63 27.54 28.91
N SER A 337 -45.28 28.46 29.61
CA SER A 337 -46.13 29.50 28.99
C SER A 337 -45.31 30.76 28.76
N LYS A 338 -45.21 31.24 27.52
CA LYS A 338 -44.48 32.47 27.16
C LYS A 338 -45.45 33.47 26.53
N GLY A 339 -45.39 34.73 26.97
CA GLY A 339 -46.12 35.83 26.32
C GLY A 339 -45.40 36.24 25.05
N VAL A 340 -46.14 36.36 23.95
CA VAL A 340 -45.65 36.83 22.65
C VAL A 340 -46.60 37.83 22.05
N LYS A 341 -46.08 38.72 21.20
CA LYS A 341 -46.90 39.61 20.38
C LYS A 341 -47.41 38.89 19.13
N GLU A 342 -48.69 39.12 18.80
CA GLU A 342 -49.36 38.59 17.61
C GLU A 342 -50.16 39.68 16.87
N ILE A 343 -50.09 39.70 15.54
CA ILE A 343 -50.86 40.59 14.66
C ILE A 343 -51.55 39.78 13.55
N ASP A 344 -52.70 40.27 13.08
CA ASP A 344 -53.36 39.75 11.89
C ASP A 344 -52.46 39.93 10.65
N ARG A 345 -52.35 38.87 9.84
CA ARG A 345 -51.50 38.86 8.66
C ARG A 345 -51.97 39.87 7.62
N GLY A 346 -53.27 40.01 7.40
CA GLY A 346 -53.84 40.98 6.48
C GLY A 346 -53.51 42.42 6.89
N GLU A 347 -53.52 42.71 8.20
CA GLU A 347 -53.10 44.01 8.71
C GLU A 347 -51.59 44.28 8.48
N LEU A 348 -50.74 43.28 8.68
CA LEU A 348 -49.30 43.41 8.41
C LEU A 348 -49.02 43.59 6.91
N GLU A 349 -49.73 42.85 6.05
CA GLU A 349 -49.66 43.00 4.59
C GLU A 349 -50.07 44.41 4.15
N ARG A 350 -51.17 44.96 4.70
CA ARG A 350 -51.59 46.35 4.43
C ARG A 350 -50.52 47.38 4.81
N ARG A 351 -49.86 47.19 5.96
CA ARG A 351 -48.77 48.08 6.40
C ARG A 351 -47.54 47.96 5.52
N ALA A 352 -47.18 46.73 5.12
CA ALA A 352 -46.07 46.49 4.21
C ALA A 352 -46.33 47.10 2.82
N ARG A 353 -47.57 47.04 2.31
CA ARG A 353 -47.96 47.72 1.07
C ARG A 353 -47.82 49.23 1.18
N LYS A 354 -48.31 49.84 2.25
CA LYS A 354 -48.14 51.29 2.51
C LYS A 354 -46.68 51.72 2.65
N TRP A 355 -45.81 50.83 3.12
CA TRP A 355 -44.36 51.07 3.18
C TRP A 355 -43.66 50.92 1.82
N GLY A 356 -44.35 50.36 0.82
CA GLY A 356 -43.87 50.24 -0.56
C GLY A 356 -43.46 48.83 -0.99
N ALA A 357 -43.67 47.79 -0.17
CA ALA A 357 -43.38 46.40 -0.54
C ALA A 357 -44.48 45.79 -1.41
N HIS A 358 -44.12 44.92 -2.35
CA HIS A 358 -45.12 44.18 -3.14
C HIS A 358 -45.44 42.80 -2.56
N LYS A 359 -46.58 42.22 -2.95
CA LYS A 359 -47.09 40.97 -2.37
C LYS A 359 -46.06 39.84 -2.37
N GLY A 360 -45.30 39.70 -3.46
CA GLY A 360 -44.23 38.70 -3.57
C GLY A 360 -43.12 38.92 -2.54
N GLU A 361 -42.69 40.16 -2.31
CA GLU A 361 -41.66 40.49 -1.31
C GLU A 361 -42.13 40.30 0.12
N ILE A 362 -43.41 40.60 0.40
CA ILE A 362 -43.97 40.45 1.74
C ILE A 362 -43.86 38.99 2.19
N GLU A 363 -44.27 38.06 1.31
CA GLU A 363 -44.14 36.62 1.56
C GLU A 363 -42.67 36.21 1.75
N LYS A 364 -41.77 36.68 0.89
CA LYS A 364 -40.34 36.36 1.01
C LYS A 364 -39.70 36.91 2.29
N ALA A 365 -40.09 38.11 2.72
CA ALA A 365 -39.63 38.72 3.96
C ALA A 365 -40.12 37.93 5.19
N LEU A 366 -41.39 37.50 5.18
CA LEU A 366 -41.92 36.61 6.24
C LEU A 366 -41.15 35.29 6.30
N GLN A 367 -40.86 34.67 5.15
CA GLN A 367 -40.06 33.45 5.07
C GLN A 367 -38.64 33.65 5.62
N LEU A 368 -37.98 34.78 5.30
CA LEU A 368 -36.69 35.12 5.87
C LEU A 368 -36.77 35.29 7.39
N ALA A 369 -37.73 36.07 7.88
CA ALA A 369 -37.90 36.33 9.31
C ALA A 369 -38.17 35.04 10.11
N LYS A 370 -38.87 34.08 9.50
CA LYS A 370 -39.08 32.72 10.01
C LYS A 370 -37.80 31.88 10.01
N ALA A 371 -37.05 31.88 8.92
CA ALA A 371 -35.76 31.18 8.84
C ALA A 371 -34.73 31.71 9.87
N ARG A 372 -34.80 32.99 10.22
CA ARG A 372 -33.98 33.61 11.29
C ARG A 372 -34.51 33.33 12.71
N GLY A 373 -35.68 32.71 12.84
CA GLY A 373 -36.34 32.50 14.13
C GLY A 373 -36.63 33.81 14.87
N THR A 374 -37.04 34.84 14.12
CA THR A 374 -37.46 36.15 14.68
C THR A 374 -38.99 36.30 14.69
N LEU A 375 -39.64 35.82 13.64
CA LEU A 375 -41.10 35.80 13.50
C LEU A 375 -41.55 34.39 13.14
N ASP A 376 -42.77 34.02 13.51
CA ASP A 376 -43.46 32.86 12.99
C ASP A 376 -44.80 33.33 12.39
N PHE A 377 -45.31 32.61 11.40
CA PHE A 377 -46.54 33.00 10.73
C PHE A 377 -47.30 31.79 10.18
N ASP A 378 -48.62 31.95 10.09
CA ASP A 378 -49.55 31.05 9.43
C ASP A 378 -50.38 31.81 8.37
N GLU A 379 -51.48 31.24 7.89
CA GLU A 379 -52.34 31.87 6.89
C GLU A 379 -53.05 33.14 7.39
N ARG A 380 -53.23 33.30 8.72
CA ARG A 380 -54.04 34.37 9.32
C ARG A 380 -53.24 35.30 10.20
N LYS A 381 -52.12 34.85 10.77
CA LYS A 381 -51.44 35.54 11.87
C LYS A 381 -49.93 35.54 11.68
N VAL A 382 -49.31 36.60 12.21
CA VAL A 382 -47.86 36.74 12.35
C VAL A 382 -47.57 36.99 13.83
N ARG A 383 -46.61 36.27 14.41
CA ARG A 383 -46.26 36.32 15.84
C ARG A 383 -44.75 36.30 16.05
N GLU A 384 -44.31 36.63 17.26
CA GLU A 384 -42.90 36.50 17.62
C GLU A 384 -42.50 35.01 17.65
N ALA A 385 -41.34 34.69 17.08
CA ALA A 385 -40.85 33.32 17.10
C ALA A 385 -40.41 32.91 18.52
N ILE A 386 -40.95 31.81 19.01
CA ILE A 386 -40.51 31.17 20.25
C ILE A 386 -39.52 30.07 19.85
N ALA A 387 -38.30 30.11 20.40
CA ALA A 387 -37.36 29.01 20.20
C ALA A 387 -37.80 27.81 21.06
N GLU A 388 -38.07 26.69 20.41
CA GLU A 388 -38.17 25.37 21.03
C GLU A 388 -36.75 24.83 21.31
N LEU A 389 -35.98 25.51 22.16
CA LEU A 389 -34.72 24.97 22.68
C LEU A 389 -34.97 24.47 24.08
N ASN A 390 -35.07 23.14 24.23
CA ASN A 390 -35.18 22.49 25.53
C ASN A 390 -33.77 22.15 26.04
N PRO A 391 -33.22 22.89 27.02
CA PRO A 391 -31.88 22.60 27.55
C PRO A 391 -31.78 21.22 28.19
N GLU A 392 -32.89 20.65 28.67
CA GLU A 392 -32.93 19.30 29.25
C GLU A 392 -32.70 18.22 28.18
N GLU A 393 -33.22 18.40 26.97
CA GLU A 393 -33.00 17.47 25.85
C GLU A 393 -31.53 17.50 25.38
N ILE A 394 -30.93 18.69 25.29
CA ILE A 394 -29.50 18.85 24.92
C ILE A 394 -28.62 18.16 25.96
N ARG A 395 -28.91 18.38 27.24
CA ARG A 395 -28.20 17.73 28.34
C ARG A 395 -28.36 16.22 28.31
N SER A 396 -29.58 15.74 28.12
CA SER A 396 -29.86 14.30 28.00
C SER A 396 -29.11 13.67 26.83
N GLU A 397 -29.01 14.35 25.68
CA GLU A 397 -28.24 13.86 24.54
C GLU A 397 -26.73 13.82 24.84
N ALA A 398 -26.19 14.87 25.48
CA ALA A 398 -24.78 14.91 25.88
C ALA A 398 -24.43 13.80 26.88
N GLU A 399 -25.28 13.60 27.89
CA GLU A 399 -25.12 12.55 28.90
C GLU A 399 -25.26 11.16 28.28
N HIS A 400 -26.20 10.96 27.35
CA HIS A 400 -26.35 9.70 26.64
C HIS A 400 -25.11 9.36 25.81
N LEU A 401 -24.56 10.33 25.08
CA LEU A 401 -23.33 10.16 24.32
C LEU A 401 -22.13 9.86 25.25
N LYS A 402 -22.04 10.53 26.40
CA LYS A 402 -21.02 10.27 27.42
C LYS A 402 -21.08 8.82 27.94
N ARG A 403 -22.28 8.31 28.25
CA ARG A 403 -22.48 6.90 28.64
C ARG A 403 -22.10 5.92 27.53
N SER A 404 -22.38 6.27 26.28
CA SER A 404 -22.06 5.42 25.12
C SER A 404 -20.55 5.31 24.86
N LEU A 405 -19.77 6.29 25.31
CA LEU A 405 -18.31 6.33 25.20
C LEU A 405 -17.59 5.58 26.35
N GLU A 406 -18.25 5.36 27.49
CA GLU A 406 -17.65 4.76 28.68
C GLU A 406 -17.00 3.38 28.44
N PRO A 407 -17.61 2.43 27.69
CA PRO A 407 -16.98 1.13 27.40
C PRO A 407 -15.67 1.22 26.61
N LEU A 408 -15.49 2.31 25.85
CA LEU A 408 -14.31 2.54 25.01
C LEU A 408 -13.14 3.15 25.81
N ALA A 409 -13.37 3.68 27.01
CA ALA A 409 -12.36 4.37 27.81
C ALA A 409 -11.16 3.48 28.16
N ARG A 410 -11.39 2.17 28.34
CA ARG A 410 -10.32 1.19 28.59
C ARG A 410 -9.36 1.03 27.40
N PHE A 411 -9.89 1.12 26.18
CA PHE A 411 -9.13 0.85 24.95
C PHE A 411 -8.56 2.13 24.33
N PHE A 412 -9.19 3.27 24.57
CA PHE A 412 -8.84 4.57 23.96
C PHE A 412 -8.88 5.72 24.99
N PRO A 413 -8.07 5.67 26.07
CA PRO A 413 -8.25 6.54 27.24
C PRO A 413 -8.13 8.04 26.93
N ASP A 414 -7.15 8.45 26.11
CA ASP A 414 -6.90 9.86 25.82
C ASP A 414 -7.97 10.48 24.91
N ASP A 415 -8.37 9.74 23.86
CA ASP A 415 -9.39 10.19 22.92
C ASP A 415 -10.75 10.32 23.62
N ILE A 416 -11.12 9.34 24.45
CA ILE A 416 -12.39 9.35 25.19
C ILE A 416 -12.40 10.47 26.24
N ARG A 417 -11.29 10.69 26.97
CA ARG A 417 -11.20 11.80 27.93
C ARG A 417 -11.47 13.15 27.26
N ARG A 418 -10.87 13.41 26.09
CA ARG A 418 -11.09 14.64 25.34
C ARG A 418 -12.56 14.85 24.96
N TYR A 419 -13.25 13.82 24.46
CA TYR A 419 -14.66 13.94 24.10
C TYR A 419 -15.56 14.12 25.32
N VAL A 420 -15.23 13.46 26.44
CA VAL A 420 -15.95 13.63 27.70
C VAL A 420 -15.82 15.07 28.23
N GLU A 421 -14.62 15.65 28.21
CA GLU A 421 -14.40 17.05 28.61
C GLU A 421 -15.19 18.04 27.73
N GLN A 422 -15.27 17.78 26.43
CA GLN A 422 -16.10 18.58 25.51
C GLN A 422 -17.59 18.47 25.85
N LEU A 423 -18.08 17.27 26.15
CA LEU A 423 -19.48 17.06 26.55
C LEU A 423 -19.79 17.70 27.90
N ASP A 424 -18.86 17.70 28.85
CA ASP A 424 -19.03 18.37 30.14
C ASP A 424 -19.13 19.90 29.98
N ALA A 425 -18.35 20.48 29.05
CA ALA A 425 -18.49 21.88 28.69
C ALA A 425 -19.85 22.20 28.06
N VAL A 426 -20.39 21.31 27.21
CA VAL A 426 -21.74 21.47 26.65
C VAL A 426 -22.80 21.38 27.75
N ILE A 427 -22.70 20.40 28.65
CA ILE A 427 -23.62 20.23 29.77
C ILE A 427 -23.63 21.48 30.66
N ALA A 428 -22.46 22.06 30.97
CA ALA A 428 -22.36 23.28 31.77
C ALA A 428 -23.15 24.45 31.17
N LYS A 429 -23.09 24.64 29.84
CA LYS A 429 -23.83 25.70 29.13
C LYS A 429 -25.36 25.53 29.20
N THR A 430 -25.87 24.30 29.35
CA THR A 430 -27.31 24.06 29.52
C THR A 430 -27.87 24.50 30.86
N TYR A 431 -27.02 24.83 31.85
CA TYR A 431 -27.45 25.33 33.16
C TYR A 431 -27.53 26.86 33.24
N ALA A 432 -27.01 27.58 32.23
CA ALA A 432 -27.13 29.02 32.17
C ALA A 432 -28.58 29.46 31.88
N GLU A 433 -29.01 30.62 32.37
CA GLU A 433 -30.33 31.21 32.06
C GLU A 433 -30.33 31.99 30.71
N ASP A 434 -29.43 31.65 29.79
CA ASP A 434 -29.24 32.35 28.53
C ASP A 434 -29.60 31.44 27.33
N GLU A 435 -30.68 31.77 26.62
CA GLU A 435 -31.13 31.06 25.41
C GLU A 435 -30.03 30.99 24.34
N SER A 436 -29.09 31.95 24.28
CA SER A 436 -27.96 31.92 23.34
C SER A 436 -26.96 30.82 23.70
N GLN A 437 -26.77 30.53 24.99
CA GLN A 437 -25.87 29.46 25.43
C GLN A 437 -26.45 28.07 25.16
N TRP A 438 -27.78 27.94 25.19
CA TRP A 438 -28.45 26.67 24.84
C TRP A 438 -28.33 26.35 23.35
N ASP A 439 -28.40 27.36 22.48
CA ASP A 439 -28.19 27.18 21.05
C ASP A 439 -26.73 26.81 20.72
N GLU A 440 -25.77 27.48 21.37
CA GLU A 440 -24.35 27.11 21.29
C GLU A 440 -24.13 25.66 21.78
N ALA A 441 -24.74 25.28 22.91
CA ALA A 441 -24.69 23.92 23.44
C ALA A 441 -25.26 22.89 22.44
N ARG A 442 -26.38 23.21 21.75
CA ARG A 442 -26.99 22.33 20.74
C ARG A 442 -26.03 22.06 19.58
N ILE A 443 -25.38 23.10 19.07
CA ILE A 443 -24.44 23.00 17.95
C ILE A 443 -23.20 22.22 18.36
N GLU A 444 -22.65 22.50 19.54
CA GLU A 444 -21.46 21.82 20.05
C GLU A 444 -21.71 20.33 20.30
N VAL A 445 -22.86 19.93 20.87
CA VAL A 445 -23.22 18.50 20.97
C VAL A 445 -23.27 17.83 19.60
N GLY A 446 -23.81 18.51 18.58
CA GLY A 446 -23.81 17.99 17.20
C GLY A 446 -22.41 17.83 16.62
N GLN A 447 -21.51 18.78 16.89
CA GLN A 447 -20.11 18.71 16.46
C GLN A 447 -19.35 17.59 17.16
N VAL A 448 -19.52 17.45 18.48
CA VAL A 448 -18.91 16.36 19.26
C VAL A 448 -19.42 15.02 18.75
N ARG A 449 -20.73 14.88 18.48
CA ARG A 449 -21.33 13.67 17.91
C ARG A 449 -20.71 13.30 16.56
N ALA A 450 -20.51 14.27 15.66
CA ALA A 450 -19.84 14.05 14.39
C ALA A 450 -18.35 13.68 14.56
N GLY A 451 -17.66 14.33 15.49
CA GLY A 451 -16.26 14.03 15.85
C GLY A 451 -16.09 12.61 16.37
N VAL A 452 -16.95 12.20 17.31
CA VAL A 452 -16.99 10.83 17.86
C VAL A 452 -17.22 9.80 16.76
N LYS A 453 -18.13 10.07 15.81
CA LYS A 453 -18.35 9.19 14.66
C LYS A 453 -17.11 9.05 13.78
N GLY A 454 -16.43 10.17 13.49
CA GLY A 454 -15.16 10.17 12.75
C GLY A 454 -14.06 9.39 13.48
N PHE A 455 -13.94 9.59 14.79
CA PHE A 455 -13.03 8.83 15.65
C PHE A 455 -13.33 7.33 15.60
N ALA A 456 -14.59 6.90 15.75
CA ALA A 456 -14.95 5.49 15.77
C ALA A 456 -14.54 4.77 14.46
N PHE A 457 -14.73 5.42 13.30
CA PHE A 457 -14.27 4.87 12.02
C PHE A 457 -12.74 4.80 11.91
N GLN A 458 -12.03 5.82 12.39
CA GLN A 458 -10.57 5.80 12.41
C GLN A 458 -10.02 4.73 13.36
N ALA A 459 -10.59 4.60 14.57
CA ALA A 459 -10.21 3.61 15.56
C ALA A 459 -10.43 2.18 15.03
N ALA A 460 -11.59 1.91 14.41
CA ALA A 460 -11.88 0.63 13.77
C ALA A 460 -10.83 0.28 12.70
N LYS A 461 -10.60 1.18 11.73
CA LYS A 461 -9.74 0.89 10.57
C LYS A 461 -8.25 0.90 10.92
N GLN A 462 -7.77 1.97 11.55
CA GLN A 462 -6.35 2.21 11.72
C GLN A 462 -5.78 1.56 12.97
N ARG A 463 -6.52 1.53 14.09
CA ARG A 463 -6.01 0.94 15.32
C ARG A 463 -6.34 -0.55 15.37
N LEU A 464 -7.62 -0.92 15.35
CA LEU A 464 -8.01 -2.33 15.51
C LEU A 464 -7.67 -3.17 14.27
N GLY A 465 -8.09 -2.74 13.08
CA GLY A 465 -7.89 -3.51 11.84
C GLY A 465 -6.41 -3.73 11.47
N GLN A 466 -5.55 -2.71 11.65
CA GLN A 466 -4.12 -2.86 11.38
C GLN A 466 -3.43 -3.76 12.41
N THR A 467 -3.75 -3.60 13.71
CA THR A 467 -3.21 -4.48 14.76
C THR A 467 -3.65 -5.93 14.55
N ALA A 468 -4.91 -6.19 14.20
CA ALA A 468 -5.38 -7.53 13.85
C ALA A 468 -4.61 -8.12 12.65
N THR A 469 -4.37 -7.31 11.61
CA THR A 469 -3.59 -7.74 10.43
C THR A 469 -2.13 -8.07 10.79
N GLN A 470 -1.50 -7.27 11.64
CA GLN A 470 -0.15 -7.53 12.13
C GLN A 470 -0.08 -8.84 12.93
N ASN A 471 -1.04 -9.09 13.83
CA ASN A 471 -1.09 -10.35 14.58
C ASN A 471 -1.36 -11.56 13.67
N SER A 472 -2.24 -11.43 12.69
CA SER A 472 -2.47 -12.47 11.66
C SER A 472 -1.15 -12.83 10.94
N ASN A 473 -0.36 -11.83 10.53
CA ASN A 473 0.92 -12.07 9.88
C ASN A 473 1.93 -12.73 10.82
N ARG A 474 1.96 -12.32 12.09
CA ARG A 474 2.79 -12.95 13.12
C ARG A 474 2.43 -14.42 13.34
N SER A 475 1.14 -14.76 13.44
CA SER A 475 0.68 -16.15 13.57
C SER A 475 1.06 -16.99 12.35
N GLN A 476 0.99 -16.44 11.13
CA GLN A 476 1.47 -17.12 9.93
C GLN A 476 2.97 -17.35 9.92
N GLU A 477 3.76 -16.43 10.46
CA GLU A 477 5.21 -16.60 10.56
C GLU A 477 5.58 -17.67 11.59
N LEU A 478 4.93 -17.68 12.75
CA LEU A 478 5.07 -18.74 13.75
C LEU A 478 4.70 -20.12 13.19
N LEU A 479 3.68 -20.19 12.33
CA LEU A 479 3.29 -21.43 11.68
C LEU A 479 4.41 -22.02 10.81
N LYS A 480 5.21 -21.17 10.14
CA LYS A 480 6.33 -21.62 9.29
C LYS A 480 7.52 -22.13 10.10
N ARG A 481 7.70 -21.65 11.32
CA ARG A 481 8.82 -22.06 12.18
C ARG A 481 8.62 -23.43 12.82
N LEU A 482 7.38 -23.94 12.87
CA LEU A 482 7.09 -25.27 13.41
C LEU A 482 7.69 -26.39 12.53
N PRO A 483 8.53 -27.29 13.09
CA PRO A 483 9.25 -28.32 12.35
C PRO A 483 8.39 -29.57 12.03
N VAL A 484 7.17 -29.37 11.52
CA VAL A 484 6.20 -30.47 11.31
C VAL A 484 6.71 -31.49 10.30
N ARG A 485 7.28 -31.04 9.17
CA ARG A 485 7.74 -31.92 8.09
C ARG A 485 8.97 -32.73 8.49
N GLU A 486 9.85 -32.13 9.27
CA GLU A 486 11.04 -32.76 9.81
C GLU A 486 10.66 -33.83 10.83
N LEU A 487 9.69 -33.51 11.71
CA LEU A 487 9.14 -34.43 12.70
C LEU A 487 8.31 -35.56 12.09
N GLU A 488 7.84 -35.49 10.84
CA GLU A 488 7.14 -36.60 10.17
C GLU A 488 8.08 -37.76 9.79
N ARG A 489 9.38 -37.48 9.62
CA ARG A 489 10.39 -38.48 9.25
C ARG A 489 10.72 -39.36 10.45
N ARG A 490 10.57 -40.68 10.31
CA ARG A 490 10.93 -41.65 11.37
C ARG A 490 12.43 -41.66 11.64
N ILE A 491 12.78 -41.97 12.88
CA ILE A 491 14.17 -42.23 13.29
C ILE A 491 14.37 -43.75 13.21
N GLU A 492 15.18 -44.22 12.27
CA GLU A 492 15.46 -45.63 12.02
C GLU A 492 16.94 -45.92 12.30
N MET A 493 17.23 -46.69 13.35
CA MET A 493 18.58 -47.03 13.79
C MET A 493 18.56 -48.40 14.49
N ALA A 494 19.69 -49.10 14.54
CA ALA A 494 19.74 -50.45 15.13
C ALA A 494 19.81 -50.44 16.68
N LEU A 495 20.26 -49.34 17.28
CA LEU A 495 20.29 -49.16 18.74
C LEU A 495 18.89 -49.00 19.35
N ALA A 496 18.69 -49.59 20.53
CA ALA A 496 17.43 -49.53 21.27
C ALA A 496 17.00 -48.11 21.70
N ILE A 497 17.94 -47.15 21.75
CA ILE A 497 17.64 -45.72 21.99
C ILE A 497 16.72 -45.13 20.92
N ALA A 498 16.76 -45.66 19.68
CA ALA A 498 15.98 -45.14 18.56
C ALA A 498 14.47 -45.15 18.84
N GLN A 499 13.97 -46.15 19.57
CA GLN A 499 12.55 -46.23 19.94
C GLN A 499 12.15 -45.05 20.85
N TYR A 500 12.96 -44.71 21.84
CA TYR A 500 12.70 -43.60 22.76
C TYR A 500 12.77 -42.24 22.07
N LEU A 501 13.73 -42.06 21.16
CA LEU A 501 13.82 -40.85 20.34
C LEU A 501 12.65 -40.74 19.36
N ASP A 502 12.20 -41.84 18.74
CA ASP A 502 11.00 -41.84 17.89
C ASP A 502 9.72 -41.55 18.70
N ASP A 503 9.63 -42.03 19.94
CA ASP A 503 8.51 -41.70 20.83
C ASP A 503 8.49 -40.21 21.20
N MET A 504 9.65 -39.61 21.52
CA MET A 504 9.77 -38.17 21.72
C MET A 504 9.42 -37.37 20.46
N ARG A 505 9.92 -37.80 19.29
CA ARG A 505 9.53 -37.24 17.99
C ARG A 505 8.02 -37.27 17.79
N ARG A 506 7.34 -38.39 18.08
CA ARG A 506 5.86 -38.50 17.96
C ARG A 506 5.14 -37.55 18.89
N GLN A 507 5.62 -37.37 20.12
CA GLN A 507 5.03 -36.42 21.07
C GLN A 507 5.22 -34.97 20.61
N LEU A 508 6.40 -34.62 20.11
CA LEU A 508 6.67 -33.31 19.53
C LEU A 508 5.85 -33.08 18.25
N LEU A 509 5.71 -34.08 17.38
CA LEU A 509 4.89 -33.98 16.17
C LEU A 509 3.42 -33.70 16.53
N LYS A 510 2.85 -34.42 17.49
CA LYS A 510 1.49 -34.17 17.96
C LYS A 510 1.33 -32.76 18.53
N SER A 511 2.34 -32.27 19.26
CA SER A 511 2.33 -30.92 19.84
C SER A 511 2.43 -29.85 18.74
N ALA A 512 3.34 -30.02 17.79
CA ALA A 512 3.52 -29.13 16.65
C ALA A 512 2.27 -29.08 15.75
N GLN A 513 1.63 -30.23 15.47
CA GLN A 513 0.38 -30.30 14.70
C GLN A 513 -0.77 -29.57 15.42
N ARG A 514 -0.93 -29.77 16.73
CA ARG A 514 -1.93 -29.03 17.54
C ARG A 514 -1.69 -27.52 17.50
N LEU A 515 -0.44 -27.09 17.64
CA LEU A 515 -0.09 -25.66 17.54
C LEU A 515 -0.29 -25.12 16.13
N ALA A 516 -0.01 -25.90 15.09
CA ALA A 516 -0.27 -25.50 13.71
C ALA A 516 -1.76 -25.25 13.45
N ASP A 517 -2.63 -26.12 13.97
CA ASP A 517 -4.08 -25.94 13.87
C ASP A 517 -4.57 -24.74 14.69
N GLU A 518 -4.01 -24.51 15.88
CA GLU A 518 -4.33 -23.34 16.72
C GLU A 518 -3.89 -22.03 16.06
N LEU A 519 -2.68 -21.96 15.51
CA LEU A 519 -2.19 -20.79 14.77
C LEU A 519 -3.01 -20.50 13.51
N LYS A 520 -3.51 -21.53 12.81
CA LYS A 520 -4.45 -21.35 11.70
C LYS A 520 -5.77 -20.76 12.18
N ARG A 521 -6.34 -21.28 13.27
CA ARG A 521 -7.57 -20.73 13.89
C ARG A 521 -7.39 -19.28 14.32
N GLN A 522 -6.27 -18.95 14.96
CA GLN A 522 -5.94 -17.57 15.36
C GLN A 522 -5.80 -16.66 14.14
N THR A 523 -5.15 -17.13 13.07
CA THR A 523 -5.05 -16.38 11.80
C THR A 523 -6.43 -16.07 11.23
N ASP A 524 -7.34 -17.05 11.24
CA ASP A 524 -8.71 -16.86 10.77
C ASP A 524 -9.54 -15.95 11.69
N GLU A 525 -9.33 -16.04 13.01
CA GLU A 525 -9.94 -15.14 14.01
C GLU A 525 -9.50 -13.68 13.78
N PHE A 526 -8.19 -13.42 13.62
CA PHE A 526 -7.70 -12.08 13.31
C PHE A 526 -8.20 -11.57 11.95
N LYS A 527 -8.30 -12.42 10.93
CA LYS A 527 -8.91 -12.04 9.64
C LYS A 527 -10.39 -11.66 9.79
N ARG A 528 -11.16 -12.38 10.61
CA ARG A 528 -12.56 -12.05 10.91
C ARG A 528 -12.68 -10.70 11.61
N ILE A 529 -11.82 -10.43 12.59
CA ILE A 529 -11.75 -9.14 13.28
C ILE A 529 -11.46 -8.00 12.28
N THR A 530 -10.51 -8.19 11.36
CA THR A 530 -10.24 -7.20 10.30
C THR A 530 -11.46 -6.96 9.40
N GLN A 531 -12.18 -8.01 9.00
CA GLN A 531 -13.40 -7.88 8.20
C GLN A 531 -14.53 -7.18 8.97
N GLN A 532 -14.70 -7.47 10.26
CA GLN A 532 -15.66 -6.78 11.13
C GLN A 532 -15.30 -5.30 11.25
N ALA A 533 -14.02 -4.95 11.42
CA ALA A 533 -13.54 -3.57 11.45
C ALA A 533 -13.89 -2.78 10.18
N GLU A 534 -13.81 -3.42 9.01
CA GLU A 534 -14.20 -2.80 7.74
C GLU A 534 -15.72 -2.59 7.65
N ARG A 535 -16.52 -3.56 8.10
CA ARG A 535 -17.99 -3.47 8.11
C ARG A 535 -18.50 -2.34 8.99
N LEU A 536 -17.80 -2.01 10.08
CA LEU A 536 -18.17 -0.89 10.96
C LEU A 536 -18.29 0.44 10.22
N GLN A 537 -17.59 0.64 9.10
CA GLN A 537 -17.70 1.86 8.29
C GLN A 537 -19.07 2.06 7.64
N THR A 538 -19.86 0.99 7.54
CA THR A 538 -21.21 1.02 6.95
C THR A 538 -22.32 1.26 7.98
N VAL A 539 -21.99 1.27 9.27
CA VAL A 539 -22.96 1.45 10.35
C VAL A 539 -23.36 2.92 10.43
N GLY A 540 -24.65 3.21 10.16
CA GLY A 540 -25.19 4.57 10.17
C GLY A 540 -25.40 5.13 11.58
N GLU A 541 -25.90 4.30 12.49
CA GLU A 541 -26.26 4.64 13.87
C GLU A 541 -25.04 4.66 14.79
N LEU A 542 -24.83 5.80 15.47
CA LEU A 542 -23.61 6.03 16.26
C LEU A 542 -23.51 5.13 17.49
N GLU A 543 -24.61 4.92 18.21
CA GLU A 543 -24.61 4.11 19.44
C GLU A 543 -24.26 2.66 19.14
N ARG A 544 -24.84 2.12 18.06
CA ARG A 544 -24.53 0.79 17.55
C ARG A 544 -23.06 0.68 17.14
N LEU A 545 -22.55 1.68 16.41
CA LEU A 545 -21.15 1.75 16.01
C LEU A 545 -20.20 1.74 17.22
N LEU A 546 -20.48 2.53 18.27
CA LEU A 546 -19.64 2.58 19.47
C LEU A 546 -19.68 1.27 20.26
N SER A 547 -20.85 0.65 20.38
CA SER A 547 -21.02 -0.65 21.03
C SER A 547 -20.27 -1.76 20.30
N GLU A 548 -20.45 -1.87 18.97
CA GLU A 548 -19.75 -2.86 18.16
C GLU A 548 -18.23 -2.61 18.14
N LEU A 549 -17.78 -1.35 18.18
CA LEU A 549 -16.36 -1.00 18.31
C LEU A 549 -15.76 -1.49 19.64
N ALA A 550 -16.48 -1.32 20.75
CA ALA A 550 -16.03 -1.79 22.06
C ALA A 550 -15.94 -3.32 22.12
N GLN A 551 -16.92 -4.01 21.56
CA GLN A 551 -16.91 -5.48 21.43
C GLN A 551 -15.71 -5.95 20.60
N LEU A 552 -15.46 -5.33 19.45
CA LEU A 552 -14.35 -5.68 18.58
C LEU A 552 -12.98 -5.44 19.25
N ALA A 553 -12.85 -4.37 20.04
CA ALA A 553 -11.64 -4.10 20.81
C ALA A 553 -11.40 -5.17 21.90
N GLU A 554 -12.46 -5.63 22.56
CA GLU A 554 -12.39 -6.71 23.55
C GLU A 554 -12.03 -8.07 22.91
N GLU A 555 -12.62 -8.39 21.76
CA GLU A 555 -12.29 -9.58 20.98
C GLU A 555 -10.81 -9.57 20.55
N LEU A 556 -10.30 -8.44 20.07
CA LEU A 556 -8.89 -8.29 19.71
C LEU A 556 -7.96 -8.49 20.91
N GLU A 557 -8.25 -7.87 22.04
CA GLU A 557 -7.44 -8.02 23.26
C GLU A 557 -7.39 -9.48 23.73
N LYS A 558 -8.53 -10.18 23.72
CA LYS A 558 -8.61 -11.61 24.06
C LYS A 558 -7.80 -12.47 23.09
N ALA A 559 -7.92 -12.23 21.78
CA ALA A 559 -7.17 -12.94 20.75
C ALA A 559 -5.65 -12.69 20.88
N GLN A 560 -5.24 -11.47 21.22
CA GLN A 560 -3.83 -11.14 21.47
C GLN A 560 -3.24 -11.87 22.67
N ARG A 561 -3.97 -11.96 23.79
CA ARG A 561 -3.50 -12.72 24.96
C ARG A 561 -3.27 -14.19 24.63
N LYS A 562 -4.22 -14.82 23.94
CA LYS A 562 -4.07 -16.20 23.46
C LYS A 562 -2.90 -16.35 22.49
N SER A 563 -2.69 -15.38 21.60
CA SER A 563 -1.55 -15.40 20.68
C SER A 563 -0.21 -15.37 21.40
N GLY A 564 -0.08 -14.60 22.49
CA GLY A 564 1.12 -14.58 23.32
C GLY A 564 1.42 -15.94 23.95
N GLU A 565 0.40 -16.58 24.54
CA GLU A 565 0.52 -17.94 25.11
C GLU A 565 0.91 -18.98 24.04
N THR A 566 0.31 -18.93 22.84
CA THR A 566 0.64 -19.85 21.74
C THR A 566 2.08 -19.66 21.27
N GLU A 567 2.57 -18.43 21.19
CA GLU A 567 3.95 -18.13 20.80
C GLU A 567 4.98 -18.73 21.77
N GLU A 568 4.74 -18.66 23.08
CA GLU A 568 5.59 -19.31 24.08
C GLU A 568 5.62 -20.83 23.93
N HIS A 569 4.51 -21.45 23.52
CA HIS A 569 4.48 -22.89 23.25
C HIS A 569 5.21 -23.26 21.95
N VAL A 570 5.13 -22.41 20.90
CA VAL A 570 5.90 -22.59 19.65
C VAL A 570 7.40 -22.56 19.95
N ASN A 571 7.88 -21.56 20.69
CA ASN A 571 9.29 -21.44 21.05
C ASN A 571 9.78 -22.68 21.83
N ARG A 572 8.99 -23.21 22.76
CA ARG A 572 9.32 -24.44 23.49
C ARG A 572 9.42 -25.68 22.60
N VAL A 573 8.53 -25.82 21.61
CA VAL A 573 8.57 -26.95 20.67
C VAL A 573 9.80 -26.86 19.75
N GLU A 574 10.18 -25.66 19.33
CA GLU A 574 11.41 -25.44 18.55
C GLU A 574 12.67 -25.80 19.35
N GLU A 575 12.73 -25.39 20.61
CA GLU A 575 13.84 -25.73 21.51
C GLU A 575 13.95 -27.25 21.72
N ASP A 576 12.85 -27.91 22.08
CA ASP A 576 12.78 -29.37 22.24
C ASP A 576 13.19 -30.11 20.95
N PHE A 577 12.79 -29.59 19.78
CA PHE A 577 13.19 -30.15 18.49
C PHE A 577 14.70 -30.00 18.25
N GLY A 578 15.30 -28.87 18.62
CA GLY A 578 16.75 -28.66 18.55
C GLY A 578 17.53 -29.68 19.40
N HIS A 579 17.04 -29.98 20.60
CA HIS A 579 17.62 -31.01 21.45
C HIS A 579 17.46 -32.42 20.86
N LEU A 580 16.29 -32.75 20.31
CA LEU A 580 16.05 -34.03 19.64
C LEU A 580 16.99 -34.24 18.44
N ALA A 581 17.23 -33.19 17.65
CA ALA A 581 18.14 -33.26 16.50
C ALA A 581 19.58 -33.61 16.92
N LYS A 582 20.09 -33.01 18.02
CA LYS A 582 21.40 -33.34 18.58
C LYS A 582 21.47 -34.77 19.13
N TRP A 583 20.42 -35.22 19.80
CA TRP A 583 20.33 -36.61 20.27
C TRP A 583 20.36 -37.62 19.13
N LYS A 584 19.68 -37.32 18.01
CA LYS A 584 19.73 -38.17 16.81
C LYS A 584 21.17 -38.32 16.29
N GLU A 585 21.92 -37.23 16.23
CA GLU A 585 23.34 -37.26 15.81
C GLU A 585 24.21 -38.10 16.77
N ILE A 586 24.01 -37.98 18.08
CA ILE A 586 24.73 -38.79 19.08
C ILE A 586 24.39 -40.26 18.94
N ALA A 587 23.11 -40.59 18.78
CA ALA A 587 22.70 -41.97 18.56
C ALA A 587 23.29 -42.54 17.26
N GLU A 588 23.43 -41.74 16.20
CA GLU A 588 23.99 -42.19 14.91
C GLU A 588 25.48 -42.48 15.07
N ARG A 589 26.19 -41.63 15.83
CA ARG A 589 27.58 -41.89 16.22
C ARG A 589 27.72 -43.17 17.04
N ALA A 590 26.81 -43.43 17.98
CA ALA A 590 26.84 -44.63 18.80
C ALA A 590 26.57 -45.90 17.97
N ASP A 591 25.62 -45.86 17.04
CA ASP A 591 25.28 -47.00 16.18
C ASP A 591 26.46 -47.37 15.28
N ASN A 592 27.09 -46.35 14.67
CA ASN A 592 28.32 -46.50 13.91
C ASN A 592 29.49 -47.02 14.76
N LEU A 593 29.64 -46.55 16.00
CA LEU A 593 30.69 -47.01 16.90
C LEU A 593 30.50 -48.50 17.25
N ARG A 594 29.26 -48.93 17.51
CA ARG A 594 28.93 -50.33 17.81
C ARG A 594 29.33 -51.28 16.70
N GLN A 595 29.13 -50.87 15.44
CA GLN A 595 29.53 -51.65 14.26
C GLN A 595 31.05 -51.71 14.08
N ARG A 596 31.77 -50.68 14.50
CA ARG A 596 33.23 -50.55 14.33
C ARG A 596 34.05 -51.23 15.42
N ILE A 597 33.50 -51.49 16.60
CA ILE A 597 34.23 -52.18 17.67
C ILE A 597 34.41 -53.66 17.27
N PRO A 598 35.64 -54.17 17.12
CA PRO A 598 35.87 -55.59 16.83
C PRO A 598 35.51 -56.49 18.02
N ASP A 599 35.20 -57.77 17.78
CA ASP A 599 34.76 -58.72 18.82
C ASP A 599 35.78 -58.95 19.95
N ARG A 600 37.07 -58.78 19.66
CA ARG A 600 38.15 -58.90 20.66
C ARG A 600 38.11 -57.83 21.75
N TYR A 601 37.45 -56.70 21.52
CA TYR A 601 37.21 -55.65 22.52
C TYR A 601 35.79 -55.77 23.09
N ALA A 602 35.46 -56.97 23.57
CA ALA A 602 34.14 -57.25 24.14
C ALA A 602 33.81 -56.37 25.35
N ASP A 603 34.82 -55.94 26.11
CA ASP A 603 34.69 -55.00 27.23
C ASP A 603 34.21 -53.61 26.76
N LEU A 604 34.76 -53.08 25.66
CA LEU A 604 34.28 -51.81 25.07
C LEU A 604 32.88 -51.94 24.47
N LYS A 605 32.52 -53.11 23.91
CA LYS A 605 31.13 -53.38 23.49
C LYS A 605 30.19 -53.37 24.68
N GLN A 606 30.58 -53.99 25.79
CA GLN A 606 29.80 -53.99 27.02
C GLN A 606 29.66 -52.57 27.61
N GLU A 607 30.73 -51.78 27.65
CA GLU A 607 30.68 -50.39 28.12
C GLU A 607 29.75 -49.52 27.26
N LEU A 608 29.75 -49.74 25.94
CA LEU A 608 28.81 -49.08 25.03
C LEU A 608 27.37 -49.54 25.28
N ASP A 609 27.12 -50.84 25.47
CA ASP A 609 25.78 -51.36 25.80
C ASP A 609 25.30 -50.85 27.17
N GLU A 610 26.18 -50.68 28.15
CA GLU A 610 25.87 -50.06 29.45
C GLU A 610 25.54 -48.57 29.29
N TRP A 611 26.29 -47.82 28.46
CA TRP A 611 25.94 -46.45 28.10
C TRP A 611 24.56 -46.38 27.45
N VAL A 612 24.24 -47.31 26.53
CA VAL A 612 22.92 -47.42 25.89
C VAL A 612 21.82 -47.62 26.94
N ASN A 613 22.01 -48.51 27.91
CA ASN A 613 21.05 -48.75 28.98
C ASN A 613 20.86 -47.51 29.87
N ARG A 614 21.93 -46.80 30.25
CA ARG A 614 21.82 -45.54 31.02
C ARG A 614 21.03 -44.46 30.29
N VAL A 615 21.22 -44.34 28.98
CA VAL A 615 20.42 -43.42 28.14
C VAL A 615 18.96 -43.84 28.15
N ILE A 616 18.67 -45.13 27.97
CA ILE A 616 17.32 -45.68 27.99
C ILE A 616 16.62 -45.41 29.33
N ASP A 617 17.27 -45.71 30.45
CA ASP A 617 16.75 -45.49 31.79
C ASP A 617 16.42 -44.01 32.01
N ARG A 618 17.31 -43.11 31.56
CA ARG A 618 17.10 -41.66 31.67
C ARG A 618 15.89 -41.18 30.87
N PHE A 619 15.72 -41.67 29.64
CA PHE A 619 14.54 -41.37 28.82
C PHE A 619 13.26 -42.00 29.37
N ALA A 620 13.35 -43.12 30.08
CA ALA A 620 12.21 -43.77 30.73
C ALA A 620 11.74 -42.98 31.97
N GLU A 621 12.68 -42.47 32.80
CA GLU A 621 12.39 -41.68 34.00
C GLU A 621 11.89 -40.27 33.67
N ASP A 622 12.68 -39.50 32.92
CA ASP A 622 12.51 -38.04 32.81
C ASP A 622 12.03 -37.55 31.44
N ARG A 623 11.88 -38.48 30.47
CA ARG A 623 11.28 -38.28 29.14
C ARG A 623 11.79 -37.03 28.39
N LYS A 624 11.08 -35.91 28.52
CA LYS A 624 11.39 -34.65 27.84
C LYS A 624 12.64 -33.97 28.39
N GLU A 625 12.85 -34.01 29.70
CA GLU A 625 14.03 -33.36 30.30
C GLU A 625 15.33 -34.07 29.91
N ALA A 626 15.25 -35.39 29.65
CA ALA A 626 16.37 -36.14 29.10
C ALA A 626 16.85 -35.61 27.73
N LEU A 627 16.00 -34.93 26.95
CA LEU A 627 16.41 -34.31 25.70
C LEU A 627 17.52 -33.26 25.92
N LYS A 628 17.52 -32.55 27.05
CA LYS A 628 18.49 -31.49 27.34
C LYS A 628 19.88 -32.02 27.73
N GLU A 629 19.98 -33.29 28.13
CA GLU A 629 21.22 -33.89 28.62
C GLU A 629 22.12 -34.48 27.51
N HIS A 630 21.84 -34.17 26.24
CA HIS A 630 22.60 -34.69 25.11
C HIS A 630 24.12 -34.43 25.24
N GLU A 631 24.55 -33.31 25.82
CA GLU A 631 25.98 -32.99 25.94
C GLU A 631 26.73 -33.95 26.86
N ARG A 632 26.11 -34.32 27.99
CA ARG A 632 26.69 -35.24 28.96
C ARG A 632 26.94 -36.61 28.34
N PHE A 633 25.90 -37.20 27.75
CA PHE A 633 26.00 -38.54 27.15
C PHE A 633 26.85 -38.54 25.88
N GLY A 634 26.88 -37.43 25.13
CA GLY A 634 27.80 -37.25 24.01
C GLY A 634 29.26 -37.32 24.45
N TYR A 635 29.61 -36.70 25.58
CA TYR A 635 30.98 -36.76 26.14
C TYR A 635 31.37 -38.18 26.58
N GLU A 636 30.44 -38.91 27.22
CA GLU A 636 30.65 -40.31 27.60
C GLU A 636 30.92 -41.19 26.37
N LEU A 637 30.14 -41.03 25.29
CA LEU A 637 30.35 -41.77 24.03
C LEU A 637 31.71 -41.45 23.39
N GLU A 638 32.12 -40.18 23.41
CA GLU A 638 33.44 -39.76 22.91
C GLU A 638 34.60 -40.33 23.73
N SER A 639 34.39 -40.68 25.00
CA SER A 639 35.37 -41.39 25.82
C SER A 639 35.60 -42.81 25.30
N ILE A 640 34.52 -43.56 25.04
CA ILE A 640 34.59 -44.92 24.49
C ILE A 640 35.27 -44.92 23.11
N GLN A 641 34.92 -43.95 22.25
CA GLN A 641 35.55 -43.82 20.93
C GLN A 641 37.06 -43.52 21.02
N ARG A 642 37.49 -42.69 21.99
CA ARG A 642 38.91 -42.41 22.24
C ARG A 642 39.67 -43.65 22.70
N GLU A 643 39.07 -44.46 23.57
CA GLU A 643 39.71 -45.68 24.07
C GLU A 643 39.85 -46.74 22.95
N LEU A 644 38.84 -46.90 22.09
CA LEU A 644 38.94 -47.76 20.90
C LEU A 644 40.10 -47.34 19.99
N ALA A 645 40.22 -46.04 19.70
CA ALA A 645 41.29 -45.51 18.87
C ALA A 645 42.67 -45.74 19.48
N LYS A 646 42.78 -45.58 20.81
CA LYS A 646 44.01 -45.83 21.56
C LYS A 646 44.47 -47.28 21.45
N ARG A 647 43.58 -48.25 21.73
CA ARG A 647 43.91 -49.69 21.67
C ARG A 647 44.27 -50.14 20.26
N SER A 648 43.52 -49.68 19.24
CA SER A 648 43.85 -49.98 17.83
C SER A 648 45.24 -49.46 17.43
N ASN A 649 45.64 -48.29 17.93
CA ASN A 649 46.96 -47.73 17.68
C ASN A 649 48.07 -48.51 18.41
N GLU A 650 47.80 -49.01 19.62
CA GLU A 650 48.72 -49.87 20.38
C GLU A 650 48.99 -51.19 19.64
N GLU A 651 47.95 -51.87 19.13
CA GLU A 651 48.11 -53.11 18.34
C GLU A 651 48.92 -52.87 17.05
N ARG A 652 48.63 -51.79 16.33
CA ARG A 652 49.38 -51.41 15.13
C ARG A 652 50.87 -51.20 15.43
N ASN A 653 51.18 -50.50 16.52
CA ASN A 653 52.55 -50.26 16.94
C ASN A 653 53.28 -51.57 17.28
N ALA A 654 52.60 -52.53 17.94
CA ALA A 654 53.17 -53.84 18.26
C ALA A 654 53.49 -54.65 17.00
N PHE A 655 52.60 -54.65 16.00
CA PHE A 655 52.85 -55.28 14.70
C PHE A 655 54.05 -54.64 13.97
N GLU A 656 54.11 -53.31 13.90
CA GLU A 656 55.23 -52.59 13.25
C GLU A 656 56.57 -52.84 13.96
N GLN A 657 56.59 -53.00 15.29
CA GLN A 657 57.78 -53.38 16.04
C GLN A 657 58.25 -54.81 15.72
N LEU A 658 57.33 -55.76 15.64
CA LEU A 658 57.65 -57.15 15.30
C LEU A 658 58.15 -57.28 13.86
N ALA A 659 57.53 -56.58 12.91
CA ALA A 659 58.02 -56.52 11.53
C ALA A 659 59.47 -56.02 11.48
N LYS A 660 59.79 -54.91 12.16
CA LYS A 660 61.17 -54.40 12.28
C LYS A 660 62.13 -55.39 12.94
N ALA A 661 61.67 -56.24 13.85
CA ALA A 661 62.51 -57.28 14.46
C ALA A 661 62.89 -58.35 13.42
N TYR A 662 61.94 -58.84 12.61
CA TYR A 662 62.24 -59.76 11.52
C TYR A 662 63.13 -59.13 10.44
N GLU A 663 62.93 -57.86 10.08
CA GLU A 663 63.80 -57.15 9.13
C GLU A 663 65.27 -57.13 9.60
N ARG A 664 65.50 -57.00 10.91
CA ARG A 664 66.85 -57.09 11.50
C ARG A 664 67.43 -58.49 11.41
N LEU A 665 66.64 -59.53 11.72
CA LEU A 665 67.08 -60.93 11.67
C LEU A 665 67.41 -61.38 10.24
N LEU A 666 66.70 -60.87 9.23
CA LEU A 666 66.93 -61.23 7.83
C LEU A 666 68.08 -60.45 7.17
N ARG A 667 68.64 -59.46 7.86
CA ARG A 667 69.66 -58.56 7.31
C ARG A 667 70.94 -59.31 6.95
N GLY A 668 71.37 -59.19 5.69
CA GLY A 668 72.56 -59.89 5.19
C GLY A 668 72.29 -61.33 4.72
N ILE A 669 71.06 -61.82 4.87
CA ILE A 669 70.59 -63.12 4.37
C ILE A 669 69.70 -62.93 3.14
N THR A 670 68.72 -62.02 3.21
CA THR A 670 67.78 -61.68 2.12
C THR A 670 67.50 -60.17 2.05
N GLU A 671 66.64 -59.71 1.12
CA GLU A 671 66.18 -58.32 1.06
C GLU A 671 65.50 -57.90 2.37
N SER A 672 65.80 -56.68 2.84
CA SER A 672 65.55 -56.30 4.24
C SER A 672 64.14 -55.84 4.56
N HIS A 673 63.38 -55.34 3.57
CA HIS A 673 62.08 -54.71 3.83
C HIS A 673 60.93 -55.68 3.73
N LEU A 674 60.10 -55.80 4.76
CA LEU A 674 58.88 -56.62 4.76
C LEU A 674 57.67 -55.80 4.30
N THR A 675 56.78 -56.42 3.54
CA THR A 675 55.72 -55.73 2.79
C THR A 675 54.32 -55.68 3.44
N PRO A 676 53.91 -56.51 4.42
CA PRO A 676 52.49 -56.62 4.74
C PRO A 676 52.02 -55.46 5.64
N PRO A 677 50.98 -54.70 5.24
CA PRO A 677 50.38 -53.67 6.10
C PRO A 677 49.55 -54.32 7.21
N TYR A 678 49.46 -53.63 8.36
CA TYR A 678 48.60 -54.04 9.46
C TYR A 678 47.12 -53.74 9.13
N ASP A 679 46.29 -54.78 9.17
CA ASP A 679 44.84 -54.68 9.05
C ASP A 679 44.19 -54.75 10.45
N PRO A 680 43.54 -53.68 10.94
CA PRO A 680 42.90 -53.68 12.25
C PRO A 680 41.61 -54.54 12.31
N GLU A 681 40.98 -54.87 11.17
CA GLU A 681 39.82 -55.76 11.15
C GLU A 681 40.25 -57.24 11.25
N ASP A 682 41.45 -57.57 10.77
CA ASP A 682 42.05 -58.90 10.87
C ASP A 682 43.52 -58.85 11.38
N PRO A 683 43.72 -58.64 12.69
CA PRO A 683 45.06 -58.58 13.28
C PRO A 683 45.83 -59.89 13.12
N GLU A 684 45.19 -61.03 13.39
CA GLU A 684 45.86 -62.33 13.33
C GLU A 684 46.23 -62.71 11.90
N GLY A 685 45.35 -62.48 10.91
CA GLY A 685 45.71 -62.68 9.51
C GLY A 685 46.80 -61.70 9.01
N SER A 686 46.96 -60.54 9.65
CA SER A 686 48.12 -59.65 9.39
C SER A 686 49.42 -60.28 9.91
N TYR A 687 49.42 -60.84 11.13
CA TYR A 687 50.57 -61.57 11.68
C TYR A 687 50.91 -62.82 10.88
N GLU A 688 49.91 -63.61 10.47
CA GLU A 688 50.13 -64.80 9.65
C GLU A 688 50.78 -64.47 8.31
N ARG A 689 50.33 -63.40 7.63
CA ARG A 689 50.94 -62.89 6.40
C ARG A 689 52.40 -62.49 6.61
N LEU A 690 52.71 -61.80 7.71
CA LEU A 690 54.08 -61.45 8.08
C LEU A 690 54.95 -62.70 8.27
N PHE A 691 54.47 -63.71 9.00
CA PHE A 691 55.21 -64.95 9.23
C PHE A 691 55.45 -65.75 7.94
N GLN A 692 54.44 -65.85 7.09
CA GLN A 692 54.55 -66.52 5.78
C GLN A 692 55.58 -65.82 4.88
N GLU A 693 55.59 -64.49 4.86
CA GLU A 693 56.57 -63.73 4.07
C GLU A 693 58.01 -63.98 4.55
N VAL A 694 58.24 -64.01 5.87
CA VAL A 694 59.55 -64.34 6.46
C VAL A 694 59.97 -65.77 6.11
N LEU A 695 59.06 -66.74 6.26
CA LEU A 695 59.32 -68.15 5.93
C LEU A 695 59.65 -68.34 4.44
N GLN A 696 58.92 -67.66 3.55
CA GLN A 696 59.13 -67.73 2.10
C GLN A 696 60.51 -67.18 1.72
N ARG A 697 60.94 -66.07 2.33
CA ARG A 697 62.27 -65.50 2.10
C ARG A 697 63.39 -66.43 2.54
N LEU A 698 63.29 -67.01 3.74
CA LEU A 698 64.27 -67.96 4.24
C LEU A 698 64.31 -69.24 3.38
N SER A 699 63.15 -69.78 3.00
CA SER A 699 63.06 -70.95 2.12
C SER A 699 63.68 -70.68 0.75
N GLY A 700 63.43 -69.50 0.18
CA GLY A 700 64.04 -69.05 -1.06
C GLY A 700 65.56 -68.90 -0.95
N PHE A 701 66.07 -68.43 0.19
CA PHE A 701 67.50 -68.41 0.48
C PHE A 701 68.09 -69.83 0.51
N PHE A 702 67.51 -70.76 1.28
CA PHE A 702 68.04 -72.12 1.39
C PHE A 702 68.03 -72.87 0.06
N GLY A 703 67.03 -72.65 -0.79
CA GLY A 703 67.00 -73.21 -2.15
C GLY A 703 68.19 -72.73 -2.98
N LYS A 704 68.39 -71.41 -3.08
CA LYS A 704 69.52 -70.82 -3.81
C LYS A 704 70.88 -71.24 -3.23
N PHE A 705 70.99 -71.32 -1.90
CA PHE A 705 72.22 -71.74 -1.24
C PHE A 705 72.53 -73.23 -1.45
N GLY A 706 71.50 -74.08 -1.62
CA GLY A 706 71.66 -75.49 -1.97
C GLY A 706 72.22 -75.68 -3.38
N ASP A 707 71.69 -74.96 -4.38
CA ASP A 707 72.20 -75.00 -5.77
C ASP A 707 73.70 -74.68 -5.82
N PHE A 708 74.09 -73.75 -4.96
CA PHE A 708 75.42 -73.26 -4.74
C PHE A 708 76.36 -74.28 -4.09
N ILE A 709 75.90 -75.04 -3.10
CA ILE A 709 76.65 -76.18 -2.52
C ILE A 709 76.83 -77.28 -3.58
N GLN A 710 75.79 -77.58 -4.36
CA GLN A 710 75.85 -78.58 -5.42
C GLN A 710 76.87 -78.21 -6.50
N GLN A 711 76.97 -76.93 -6.86
CA GLN A 711 78.02 -76.42 -7.77
C GLN A 711 79.43 -76.66 -7.19
N ASP A 712 79.64 -76.38 -5.91
CA ASP A 712 80.92 -76.59 -5.24
C ASP A 712 81.29 -78.08 -5.21
N GLN A 713 80.33 -78.97 -4.91
CA GLN A 713 80.52 -80.43 -4.94
C GLN A 713 80.82 -80.97 -6.33
N ASN A 714 80.10 -80.53 -7.36
CA ASN A 714 80.37 -80.91 -8.74
C ASN A 714 81.80 -80.47 -9.15
N ARG A 715 82.27 -79.33 -8.64
CA ARG A 715 83.64 -78.86 -8.87
C ARG A 715 84.67 -79.73 -8.15
N LEU A 716 84.41 -80.13 -6.90
CA LEU A 716 85.26 -81.07 -6.16
C LEU A 716 85.37 -82.43 -6.85
N LEU A 717 84.24 -82.99 -7.29
CA LEU A 717 84.20 -84.23 -8.06
C LEU A 717 85.04 -84.14 -9.33
N PHE A 718 84.97 -83.00 -10.05
CA PHE A 718 85.82 -82.75 -11.20
C PHE A 718 87.32 -82.75 -10.83
N LEU A 719 87.72 -82.06 -9.76
CA LEU A 719 89.11 -82.03 -9.31
C LEU A 719 89.62 -83.42 -8.86
N ARG A 720 88.77 -84.22 -8.21
CA ARG A 720 89.13 -85.56 -7.75
C ARG A 720 89.22 -86.57 -8.89
N VAL A 721 88.17 -86.69 -9.70
CA VAL A 721 88.02 -87.77 -10.68
C VAL A 721 88.80 -87.47 -11.95
N ILE A 722 88.70 -86.22 -12.44
CA ILE A 722 89.35 -85.82 -13.69
C ILE A 722 90.78 -85.38 -13.43
N ARG A 723 91.03 -84.50 -12.45
CA ARG A 723 92.40 -84.00 -12.17
C ARG A 723 93.22 -84.87 -11.23
N GLN A 724 92.63 -85.91 -10.63
CA GLN A 724 93.31 -86.82 -9.69
C GLN A 724 94.02 -86.09 -8.53
N MET A 725 93.46 -84.96 -8.11
CA MET A 725 93.97 -84.19 -6.98
C MET A 725 93.46 -84.75 -5.66
N ASP A 726 94.28 -84.67 -4.61
CA ASP A 726 93.84 -84.93 -3.26
C ASP A 726 93.00 -83.74 -2.77
N VAL A 727 91.69 -83.92 -2.79
CA VAL A 727 90.70 -82.94 -2.32
C VAL A 727 90.02 -83.39 -1.03
N ASN A 728 90.54 -84.41 -0.35
CA ASN A 728 89.86 -85.05 0.80
C ASN A 728 89.47 -84.04 1.91
N GLU A 729 90.32 -83.06 2.21
CA GLU A 729 90.02 -82.03 3.22
C GLU A 729 88.98 -81.01 2.74
N LEU A 730 88.93 -80.70 1.43
CA LEU A 730 87.90 -79.82 0.86
C LEU A 730 86.55 -80.52 0.72
N GLU A 731 86.54 -81.83 0.40
CA GLU A 731 85.33 -82.66 0.40
C GLU A 731 84.75 -82.78 1.81
N LYS A 732 85.59 -83.01 2.84
CA LYS A 732 85.13 -83.00 4.24
C LYS A 732 84.49 -81.67 4.64
N GLU A 733 85.07 -80.53 4.23
CA GLU A 733 84.52 -79.21 4.55
C GLU A 733 83.23 -78.93 3.75
N ALA A 734 83.15 -79.34 2.49
CA ALA A 734 81.93 -79.24 1.68
C ALA A 734 80.79 -80.12 2.23
N ASP A 735 81.08 -81.36 2.62
CA ASP A 735 80.14 -82.26 3.26
C ASP A 735 79.69 -81.71 4.63
N ALA A 736 80.59 -81.06 5.36
CA ALA A 736 80.24 -80.40 6.63
C ALA A 736 79.31 -79.21 6.40
N ILE A 737 79.57 -78.39 5.37
CA ILE A 737 78.70 -77.27 4.96
C ILE A 737 77.35 -77.77 4.47
N GLU A 738 77.30 -78.84 3.69
CA GLU A 738 76.05 -79.46 3.22
C GLU A 738 75.22 -79.99 4.40
N LYS A 739 75.85 -80.72 5.34
CA LYS A 739 75.15 -81.23 6.53
C LYS A 739 74.62 -80.11 7.42
N GLU A 740 75.41 -79.05 7.63
CA GLU A 740 74.98 -77.89 8.43
C GLU A 740 73.87 -77.09 7.73
N TRP A 741 73.93 -76.93 6.40
CA TRP A 741 72.85 -76.37 5.59
C TRP A 741 71.57 -77.19 5.67
N GLU A 742 71.67 -78.52 5.55
CA GLU A 742 70.50 -79.40 5.59
C GLU A 742 69.88 -79.43 6.99
N CYS A 743 70.68 -79.33 8.05
CA CYS A 743 70.21 -79.18 9.42
C CYS A 743 69.43 -77.86 9.61
N LEU A 744 70.05 -76.72 9.27
CA LEU A 744 69.43 -75.41 9.43
C LEU A 744 68.17 -75.25 8.54
N ARG A 745 68.18 -75.82 7.33
CA ARG A 745 67.01 -75.83 6.45
C ARG A 745 65.82 -76.60 7.05
N ARG A 746 66.07 -77.73 7.71
CA ARG A 746 65.01 -78.53 8.34
C ARG A 746 64.45 -77.87 9.60
N GLU A 747 65.25 -77.06 10.28
CA GLU A 747 64.83 -76.31 11.47
C GLU A 747 63.97 -75.09 11.15
N VAL A 748 64.13 -74.48 9.97
CA VAL A 748 63.26 -73.38 9.52
C VAL A 748 61.87 -73.91 9.17
N THR A 749 60.95 -73.72 10.10
CA THR A 749 59.53 -74.06 9.97
C THR A 749 58.66 -72.86 10.32
N TYR A 750 57.39 -72.91 9.91
CA TYR A 750 56.42 -71.86 10.23
C TYR A 750 56.29 -71.62 11.74
N GLU A 751 56.31 -72.68 12.55
CA GLU A 751 56.21 -72.57 14.01
C GLU A 751 57.41 -71.87 14.63
N VAL A 752 58.63 -72.10 14.11
CA VAL A 752 59.83 -71.41 14.59
C VAL A 752 59.79 -69.92 14.21
N VAL A 753 59.29 -69.59 13.02
CA VAL A 753 59.10 -68.18 12.63
C VAL A 753 58.08 -67.51 13.55
N LYS A 754 56.92 -68.14 13.76
CA LYS A 754 55.85 -67.63 14.62
C LYS A 754 56.28 -67.43 16.08
N ALA A 755 57.06 -68.36 16.64
CA ALA A 755 57.49 -68.33 18.03
C ALA A 755 58.33 -67.10 18.43
N VAL A 756 58.89 -66.35 17.46
CA VAL A 756 59.57 -65.07 17.72
C VAL A 756 58.62 -64.02 18.30
N ARG A 757 57.34 -64.04 17.93
CA ARG A 757 56.31 -63.19 18.55
C ARG A 757 56.20 -63.42 20.06
N ASP A 758 56.42 -64.66 20.49
CA ASP A 758 56.35 -65.09 21.88
C ASP A 758 57.71 -65.02 22.60
N GLY A 759 58.74 -64.45 21.94
CA GLY A 759 60.07 -64.21 22.49
C GLY A 759 61.06 -65.37 22.31
N ASP A 760 60.74 -66.39 21.51
CA ASP A 760 61.68 -67.47 21.19
C ASP A 760 62.85 -66.95 20.31
N LYS A 761 64.06 -67.38 20.65
CA LYS A 761 65.32 -66.99 19.99
C LYS A 761 65.81 -68.00 18.98
N ARG A 762 65.13 -69.14 18.80
CA ARG A 762 65.56 -70.17 17.84
C ARG A 762 65.72 -69.65 16.41
N LEU A 763 64.83 -68.77 15.95
CA LEU A 763 64.99 -68.18 14.61
C LEU A 763 66.24 -67.28 14.53
N GLU A 764 66.56 -66.55 15.60
CA GLU A 764 67.77 -65.74 15.70
C GLU A 764 69.03 -66.63 15.62
N GLU A 765 69.06 -67.73 16.38
CA GLU A 765 70.16 -68.71 16.33
C GLU A 765 70.33 -69.36 14.94
N ILE A 766 69.22 -69.64 14.26
CA ILE A 766 69.22 -70.16 12.90
C ILE A 766 69.76 -69.11 11.91
N CYS A 767 69.30 -67.86 11.99
CA CYS A 767 69.80 -66.78 11.15
C CYS A 767 71.31 -66.54 11.36
N ASP A 768 71.79 -66.60 12.60
CA ASP A 768 73.22 -66.55 12.91
C ASP A 768 73.98 -67.75 12.33
N GLY A 769 73.38 -68.94 12.39
CA GLY A 769 73.90 -70.15 11.75
C GLY A 769 74.02 -69.99 10.23
N ILE A 770 73.00 -69.41 9.59
CA ILE A 770 73.03 -69.06 8.17
C ILE A 770 74.18 -68.08 7.87
N GLY A 771 74.36 -67.04 8.69
CA GLY A 771 75.47 -66.10 8.55
C GLY A 771 76.86 -66.77 8.61
N ARG A 772 77.02 -67.75 9.52
CA ARG A 772 78.23 -68.58 9.60
C ARG A 772 78.41 -69.47 8.37
N LEU A 773 77.35 -70.10 7.88
CA LEU A 773 77.36 -70.92 6.66
C LEU A 773 77.81 -70.13 5.43
N ILE A 774 77.24 -68.94 5.22
CA ILE A 774 77.63 -68.04 4.11
C ILE A 774 79.14 -67.75 4.18
N SER A 775 79.65 -67.45 5.38
CA SER A 775 81.07 -67.15 5.60
C SER A 775 81.98 -68.37 5.37
N ARG A 776 81.58 -69.56 5.82
CA ARG A 776 82.33 -70.81 5.63
C ARG A 776 82.38 -71.22 4.17
N ARG A 777 81.25 -71.16 3.46
CA ARG A 777 81.21 -71.42 2.02
C ARG A 777 82.08 -70.45 1.24
N GLY A 778 82.09 -69.16 1.58
CA GLY A 778 83.00 -68.20 0.97
C GLY A 778 84.48 -68.60 1.09
N LYS A 779 84.90 -69.14 2.25
CA LYS A 779 86.25 -69.68 2.45
C LYS A 779 86.49 -70.96 1.65
N LEU A 780 85.53 -71.89 1.62
CA LEU A 780 85.62 -73.10 0.80
C LEU A 780 85.81 -72.74 -0.68
N GLN A 781 85.02 -71.80 -1.20
CA GLN A 781 85.10 -71.36 -2.59
C GLN A 781 86.47 -70.72 -2.90
N GLN A 782 87.03 -69.95 -1.96
CA GLN A 782 88.36 -69.38 -2.10
C GLN A 782 89.44 -70.48 -2.17
N ASN A 783 89.33 -71.50 -1.33
CA ASN A 783 90.27 -72.63 -1.31
C ASN A 783 90.11 -73.54 -2.55
N LEU A 784 88.87 -73.79 -2.98
CA LEU A 784 88.54 -74.47 -4.23
C LEU A 784 89.19 -73.77 -5.43
N SER A 785 89.06 -72.45 -5.50
CA SER A 785 89.67 -71.64 -6.56
C SER A 785 91.21 -71.70 -6.54
N GLN A 786 91.83 -71.90 -5.38
CA GLN A 786 93.27 -72.09 -5.27
C GLN A 786 93.71 -73.50 -5.71
N ALA A 787 92.95 -74.53 -5.34
CA ALA A 787 93.19 -75.91 -5.74
C ALA A 787 93.03 -76.13 -7.25
N ASP A 788 92.18 -75.34 -7.89
CA ASP A 788 91.90 -75.42 -9.32
C ASP A 788 93.00 -74.83 -10.23
N LYS A 789 94.13 -74.38 -9.66
CA LYS A 789 95.28 -73.89 -10.44
C LYS A 789 96.04 -75.04 -11.14
N PRO A 790 96.64 -74.82 -12.33
CA PRO A 790 97.36 -75.88 -13.05
C PRO A 790 98.58 -76.41 -12.27
N LEU A 791 98.76 -77.73 -12.26
CA LEU A 791 99.88 -78.42 -11.61
C LEU A 791 101.18 -78.31 -12.44
N PRO A 792 102.39 -78.26 -11.84
CA PRO A 792 103.64 -78.12 -12.60
C PRO A 792 103.91 -79.24 -13.63
N ILE A 793 104.72 -78.92 -14.64
CA ILE A 793 105.09 -79.83 -15.74
C ILE A 793 106.46 -80.43 -15.43
N ASP A 794 106.53 -81.76 -15.33
CA ASP A 794 107.69 -82.45 -14.74
C ASP A 794 108.37 -83.41 -15.75
N ASN A 795 107.80 -83.52 -16.96
CA ASN A 795 108.26 -84.40 -18.02
C ASN A 795 108.66 -83.58 -19.27
N GLY A 796 109.85 -83.82 -19.81
CA GLY A 796 110.33 -83.19 -21.04
C GLY A 796 109.41 -83.41 -22.24
N GLU A 797 108.73 -84.57 -22.32
CA GLU A 797 107.74 -84.86 -23.37
C GLU A 797 106.45 -84.03 -23.20
N GLU A 798 106.02 -83.73 -21.96
CA GLU A 798 104.85 -82.87 -21.66
C GLU A 798 105.12 -81.42 -22.05
N LYS A 799 106.33 -80.93 -21.75
CA LYS A 799 106.77 -79.59 -22.14
C LYS A 799 106.88 -79.48 -23.67
N ALA A 800 107.45 -80.49 -24.33
CA ALA A 800 107.49 -80.55 -25.79
C ALA A 800 106.09 -80.57 -26.41
N LEU A 801 105.13 -81.29 -25.81
CA LEU A 801 103.74 -81.28 -26.29
C LEU A 801 103.08 -79.91 -26.09
N LEU A 802 103.27 -79.25 -24.95
CA LEU A 802 102.74 -77.90 -24.76
C LEU A 802 103.38 -76.88 -25.69
N GLU A 803 104.69 -76.97 -25.96
CA GLU A 803 105.35 -76.14 -26.97
C GLU A 803 104.84 -76.44 -28.38
N LEU A 804 104.60 -77.71 -28.71
CA LEU A 804 103.95 -78.11 -29.96
C LEU A 804 102.54 -77.50 -30.07
N LEU A 805 101.70 -77.67 -29.04
CA LEU A 805 100.35 -77.09 -28.99
C LEU A 805 100.38 -75.56 -29.06
N ARG A 806 101.35 -74.90 -28.41
CA ARG A 806 101.56 -73.45 -28.53
C ARG A 806 101.99 -73.06 -29.94
N SER A 807 102.86 -73.82 -30.59
CA SER A 807 103.27 -73.53 -31.99
C SER A 807 102.12 -73.74 -32.99
N ILE A 808 101.24 -74.72 -32.75
CA ILE A 808 100.03 -74.93 -33.54
C ILE A 808 99.04 -73.78 -33.27
N GLY A 809 98.81 -73.47 -32.00
CA GLY A 809 97.90 -72.43 -31.52
C GLY A 809 98.37 -70.99 -31.82
N GLN A 810 99.67 -70.74 -31.99
CA GLN A 810 100.19 -69.44 -32.45
C GLN A 810 99.74 -69.09 -33.86
N LYS A 811 99.31 -70.07 -34.66
CA LYS A 811 98.77 -69.86 -36.01
C LYS A 811 97.24 -69.70 -36.04
N GLN A 812 96.51 -70.05 -34.97
CA GLN A 812 95.03 -69.91 -34.87
C GLN A 812 94.54 -69.86 -33.41
N SER A 813 93.74 -68.83 -33.09
CA SER A 813 93.02 -68.72 -31.81
C SER A 813 91.78 -69.62 -31.80
N GLY A 814 91.69 -70.55 -30.84
CA GLY A 814 90.53 -71.44 -30.65
C GLY A 814 90.91 -72.88 -30.28
N SER A 815 89.90 -73.73 -30.02
CA SER A 815 90.12 -75.14 -29.68
C SER A 815 90.87 -75.88 -30.80
N ILE A 816 91.97 -76.54 -30.47
CA ILE A 816 92.82 -77.23 -31.45
C ILE A 816 92.28 -78.65 -31.70
N PRO A 817 91.86 -79.02 -32.93
CA PRO A 817 91.35 -80.36 -33.20
C PRO A 817 92.44 -81.43 -33.02
N PHE A 818 92.11 -82.53 -32.34
CA PHE A 818 93.07 -83.59 -32.00
C PHE A 818 93.79 -84.17 -33.23
N ALA A 819 93.10 -84.33 -34.36
CA ALA A 819 93.69 -84.81 -35.61
C ALA A 819 94.90 -83.96 -36.08
N ARG A 820 94.88 -82.64 -35.86
CA ARG A 820 96.01 -81.77 -36.21
C ARG A 820 97.16 -81.88 -35.23
N ILE A 821 96.86 -82.08 -33.95
CA ILE A 821 97.88 -82.36 -32.93
C ILE A 821 98.60 -83.66 -33.31
N TRP A 822 97.83 -84.66 -33.76
CA TRP A 822 98.34 -85.94 -34.25
C TRP A 822 99.26 -85.78 -35.47
N ASP A 823 98.79 -85.09 -36.52
CA ASP A 823 99.59 -84.85 -37.73
C ASP A 823 100.89 -84.10 -37.44
N ALA A 824 100.84 -83.10 -36.56
CA ALA A 824 102.01 -82.32 -36.19
C ALA A 824 103.02 -83.15 -35.38
N ALA A 825 102.55 -83.98 -34.43
CA ALA A 825 103.40 -84.89 -33.67
C ALA A 825 104.08 -85.93 -34.58
N ALA A 826 103.35 -86.52 -35.53
CA ALA A 826 103.88 -87.49 -36.48
C ALA A 826 105.00 -86.92 -37.37
N ARG A 827 104.93 -85.64 -37.76
CA ARG A 827 105.98 -84.98 -38.55
C ARG A 827 107.21 -84.61 -37.72
N ASN A 828 107.03 -84.20 -36.47
CA ASN A 828 108.11 -83.62 -35.66
C ASN A 828 109.05 -84.69 -35.05
N ARG A 829 108.67 -85.98 -35.05
CA ARG A 829 109.40 -87.15 -34.50
C ARG A 829 109.84 -87.07 -33.02
N LEU A 830 109.74 -85.91 -32.38
CA LEU A 830 110.05 -85.65 -30.96
C LEU A 830 109.03 -86.25 -30.00
N ILE A 831 107.78 -86.42 -30.43
CA ILE A 831 106.71 -87.05 -29.64
C ILE A 831 106.19 -88.23 -30.45
N PRO A 832 106.33 -89.48 -29.96
CA PRO A 832 105.77 -90.65 -30.63
C PRO A 832 104.24 -90.51 -30.71
N PRO A 833 103.61 -90.70 -31.89
CA PRO A 833 102.16 -90.59 -32.03
C PRO A 833 101.39 -91.49 -31.06
N GLU A 834 101.91 -92.67 -30.79
CA GLU A 834 101.35 -93.65 -29.84
C GLU A 834 101.25 -93.10 -28.40
N LYS A 835 102.14 -92.18 -28.01
CA LYS A 835 102.12 -91.54 -26.68
C LYS A 835 101.26 -90.28 -26.63
N LEU A 836 100.84 -89.73 -27.77
CA LEU A 836 100.24 -88.40 -27.84
C LEU A 836 98.94 -88.30 -27.04
N LEU A 837 98.05 -89.28 -27.17
CA LEU A 837 96.80 -89.33 -26.43
C LEU A 837 97.06 -89.33 -24.92
N SER A 838 98.04 -90.13 -24.48
CA SER A 838 98.44 -90.22 -23.07
C SER A 838 99.04 -88.92 -22.53
N LEU A 839 99.75 -88.16 -23.36
CA LEU A 839 100.35 -86.87 -22.98
C LEU A 839 99.30 -85.75 -22.96
N VAL A 840 98.36 -85.72 -23.92
CA VAL A 840 97.21 -84.79 -23.90
C VAL A 840 96.34 -85.05 -22.68
N GLU A 841 96.07 -86.33 -22.37
CA GLU A 841 95.36 -86.73 -21.16
C GLU A 841 96.08 -86.24 -19.90
N ARG A 842 97.40 -86.42 -19.78
CA ARG A 842 98.17 -85.90 -18.63
C ARG A 842 98.11 -84.38 -18.49
N LEU A 843 98.22 -83.65 -19.59
CA LEU A 843 98.15 -82.18 -19.56
C LEU A 843 96.75 -81.66 -19.22
N TYR A 844 95.70 -82.36 -19.68
CA TYR A 844 94.31 -82.10 -19.28
C TYR A 844 94.11 -82.37 -17.78
N ARG A 845 94.62 -83.51 -17.27
CA ARG A 845 94.60 -83.83 -15.83
C ARG A 845 95.35 -82.79 -14.99
N LYS A 846 96.50 -82.31 -15.46
CA LYS A 846 97.28 -81.25 -14.79
C LYS A 846 96.67 -79.85 -14.92
N GLY A 847 95.54 -79.70 -15.62
CA GLY A 847 94.82 -78.43 -15.75
C GLY A 847 95.45 -77.44 -16.73
N TRP A 848 96.36 -77.88 -17.61
CA TRP A 848 96.95 -77.04 -18.65
C TRP A 848 96.14 -76.99 -19.94
N LEU A 849 95.27 -77.96 -20.14
CA LEU A 849 94.38 -78.05 -21.28
C LEU A 849 92.95 -78.20 -20.80
N GLU A 850 92.01 -77.72 -21.58
CA GLU A 850 90.60 -78.09 -21.51
C GLU A 850 90.25 -78.88 -22.76
N ILE A 851 89.66 -80.06 -22.58
CA ILE A 851 89.18 -80.88 -23.68
C ILE A 851 87.68 -80.65 -23.80
N HIS A 852 87.25 -80.20 -24.98
CA HIS A 852 85.85 -80.15 -25.35
C HIS A 852 85.56 -81.27 -26.35
N ILE A 853 84.60 -82.13 -26.02
CA ILE A 853 84.09 -83.15 -26.93
C ILE A 853 82.85 -82.56 -27.58
N SER A 854 82.96 -82.18 -28.85
CA SER A 854 81.82 -81.74 -29.66
C SER A 854 81.35 -82.89 -30.54
N GLU A 855 80.10 -83.36 -30.34
CA GLU A 855 79.45 -84.24 -31.31
C GLU A 855 79.24 -83.46 -32.62
N HIS A 856 80.03 -83.75 -33.64
CA HIS A 856 79.69 -83.41 -35.02
C HIS A 856 78.99 -84.62 -35.62
N LYS A 857 77.73 -84.41 -36.03
CA LYS A 857 76.98 -85.35 -36.88
C LYS A 857 77.67 -85.57 -38.21
#